data_AF-A0A0M0JSV5-F1
#
_entry.id   AF-A0A0M0JSV5-F1
#
_cell.length_a   1.000
_cell.length_b   1.000
_cell.length_c   1.000
_cell.angle_alpha   90.00
_cell.angle_beta   90.00
_cell.angle_gamma   90.00
#
_symmetry.space_group_name_H-M   'P 1'
#
loop_
_entity.id
_entity.type
_entity.pdbx_description
1 polymer ?
#
loop_
_entity_poly.entity_id
_entity_poly.type
_entity_poly.pdbx_seq_one_letter_code
_entity_poly.pdbx_strand_id
1 'polypeptide(L)'
;MSGFAAPSPVAPLTALTSSDDYQLWAHGFALTASLYAARDVLCQLVAHPKSTIDELCAHTGANTGHLAILLRTLTAIGWVTRSADGQHCTTLAVAECAVSDTLAALCADVYGEVAAEDLLSSSSAEAWGHHLPRLAKHLPSIQTGWILPALAADVPRLPTMLAGAVIAPLLLELRMLSSAYTAKASEGKHEHASAQVSLALVDESTAAAVGSFFVSQRWGAYEHARRRLELNEAGLFLIERCPAFGVCLSYRPMLHQLGEAMFGITRNVFKYDGGHEAWVDRKLNVIGSGFMHNRYYHDMMRVHVAGLFNAEPLAKQPRVVTDMGCGDGTLLKTLFLYVRDHTARGAQLATYPLTMCGVDFNDASQRETARTLTVAGVPHSTMFGDIGDPEPMQAALEARFGVTREQVLHVRSFLDHDRPFLKPTRPADVVIEAAINAVSDAAYVDNQTGALVTPSAAFFSLVEHWERWARCLGQHGLLVLEVNNLDLISTLKYMHEATSLHFDCVQAHSGQMLMPATHFSLGAATAGLLPSAGTLTYPKDSAYTRIVLQQLLPAPVRLRLPTLDDLPKLSALEVFWRSDVLIADEPTLRARLTAHPTGQLVAEAADGTLVAAMYTQRIRSSEALLDTTRATELKLHEPGGAVVQLLGVVQAPSAPPVQLPAEAPEMARSVGQLLRDFVLHLGRLDPTVERACGVTRCRDYSPSRSGSARATYERHVAACTDAGLRFHSDAGASVGELVPGYRPRDFENLGFGVMVCYELKRDAVLGTRAAIGCSSTGASTGRAGAVAGAPTEGSAVGTAHPSAAPSEAPSEKLPTSLAESVAMVRAAIDRLSYGGSNRQWSSIDLQASLMELGLDSLDVTKLVDTLNQRLKTALTLPTTVVFEYGCAR
;
A
#
# COMPACT_ATOMS: atom_id res chain seq x y z
N MET A 1 41.88 1.12 -48.95
CA MET A 1 40.75 1.25 -49.88
C MET A 1 39.59 1.84 -49.13
N SER A 2 39.18 3.01 -49.58
CA SER A 2 38.05 3.83 -49.14
C SER A 2 36.71 3.10 -49.30
N GLY A 3 35.84 3.18 -48.29
CA GLY A 3 34.45 2.74 -48.42
C GLY A 3 33.78 2.37 -47.10
N PHE A 4 33.81 3.22 -46.07
CA PHE A 4 32.80 3.17 -45.00
C PHE A 4 31.85 4.33 -45.24
N ALA A 5 30.61 4.01 -45.62
CA ALA A 5 29.53 4.98 -45.65
C ALA A 5 29.33 5.53 -44.24
N ALA A 6 29.19 6.85 -44.11
CA ALA A 6 28.76 7.47 -42.87
C ALA A 6 27.42 6.85 -42.45
N PRO A 7 27.20 6.51 -41.17
CA PRO A 7 25.91 6.03 -40.71
C PRO A 7 24.84 7.09 -41.02
N SER A 8 23.75 6.67 -41.64
CA SER A 8 22.58 7.52 -41.86
C SER A 8 22.11 8.12 -40.53
N PRO A 9 21.69 9.40 -40.49
CA PRO A 9 21.18 10.01 -39.27
C PRO A 9 19.98 9.19 -38.76
N VAL A 10 20.11 8.63 -37.57
CA VAL A 10 19.05 7.90 -36.87
C VAL A 10 17.95 8.91 -36.55
N ALA A 11 16.70 8.58 -36.92
CA ALA A 11 15.56 9.41 -36.58
C ALA A 11 15.42 9.48 -35.05
N PRO A 12 15.25 10.68 -34.46
CA PRO A 12 15.23 10.83 -33.02
C PRO A 12 13.99 10.16 -32.40
N LEU A 13 14.18 9.41 -31.32
CA LEU A 13 13.11 8.77 -30.55
C LEU A 13 12.43 9.80 -29.65
N THR A 14 11.18 10.14 -29.98
CA THR A 14 10.39 11.15 -29.26
C THR A 14 9.60 10.55 -28.10
N ALA A 15 9.41 11.33 -27.04
CA ALA A 15 8.46 11.04 -25.97
C ALA A 15 7.43 12.18 -25.92
N LEU A 16 6.17 11.90 -26.27
CA LEU A 16 5.09 12.81 -25.91
C LEU A 16 4.76 12.55 -24.44
N THR A 17 5.14 13.46 -23.55
CA THR A 17 4.85 13.33 -22.11
C THR A 17 3.41 13.74 -21.84
N SER A 18 2.63 12.83 -21.25
CA SER A 18 1.28 13.12 -20.73
C SER A 18 1.36 13.45 -19.24
N SER A 19 0.35 14.16 -18.70
CA SER A 19 0.14 14.22 -17.25
C SER A 19 -0.07 12.84 -16.64
N ASP A 20 -0.49 11.85 -17.44
CA ASP A 20 -0.66 10.45 -17.01
C ASP A 20 0.67 9.75 -16.73
N ASP A 21 1.80 10.32 -17.17
CA ASP A 21 3.15 9.79 -16.90
C ASP A 21 3.72 10.27 -15.56
N TYR A 22 2.94 10.99 -14.75
CA TYR A 22 3.40 11.64 -13.52
C TYR A 22 4.23 10.73 -12.61
N GLN A 23 3.77 9.49 -12.37
CA GLN A 23 4.52 8.53 -11.53
C GLN A 23 5.79 8.01 -12.21
N LEU A 24 5.79 7.95 -13.55
CA LEU A 24 6.95 7.49 -14.32
C LEU A 24 8.13 8.45 -14.22
N TRP A 25 7.93 9.72 -13.87
CA TRP A 25 9.04 10.66 -13.82
C TRP A 25 10.00 10.38 -12.67
N ALA A 26 9.49 10.08 -11.48
CA ALA A 26 10.33 9.63 -10.36
C ALA A 26 10.96 8.25 -10.65
N HIS A 27 10.26 7.37 -11.37
CA HIS A 27 10.85 6.13 -11.90
C HIS A 27 12.05 6.40 -12.80
N GLY A 28 11.91 7.32 -13.75
CA GLY A 28 12.97 7.75 -14.64
C GLY A 28 14.19 8.29 -13.90
N PHE A 29 13.97 9.05 -12.82
CA PHE A 29 15.05 9.57 -11.98
C PHE A 29 15.86 8.48 -11.27
N ALA A 30 15.25 7.43 -10.74
CA ALA A 30 16.03 6.32 -10.18
C ALA A 30 16.68 5.48 -11.29
N LEU A 31 15.90 5.10 -12.31
CA LEU A 31 16.34 4.18 -13.37
C LEU A 31 17.46 4.71 -14.25
N THR A 32 17.49 6.02 -14.53
CA THR A 32 18.55 6.61 -15.36
C THR A 32 19.92 6.48 -14.69
N ALA A 33 19.99 6.75 -13.38
CA ALA A 33 21.21 6.50 -12.59
C ALA A 33 21.54 5.01 -12.52
N SER A 34 20.54 4.14 -12.30
CA SER A 34 20.74 2.69 -12.29
C SER A 34 21.30 2.16 -13.61
N LEU A 35 20.73 2.55 -14.75
CA LEU A 35 21.19 2.14 -16.08
C LEU A 35 22.66 2.54 -16.30
N TYR A 36 23.00 3.78 -15.94
CA TYR A 36 24.36 4.28 -16.10
C TYR A 36 25.36 3.56 -15.19
N ALA A 37 24.98 3.29 -13.93
CA ALA A 37 25.81 2.51 -13.01
C ALA A 37 25.97 1.04 -13.45
N ALA A 38 24.98 0.49 -14.14
CA ALA A 38 24.94 -0.91 -14.59
C ALA A 38 25.81 -1.21 -15.82
N ARG A 39 26.38 -0.20 -16.49
CA ARG A 39 27.02 -0.33 -17.81
C ARG A 39 27.99 -1.52 -17.94
N ASP A 40 28.90 -1.70 -16.98
CA ASP A 40 29.90 -2.77 -17.04
C ASP A 40 29.26 -4.14 -16.84
N VAL A 41 28.29 -4.23 -15.92
CA VAL A 41 27.50 -5.46 -15.66
C VAL A 41 26.67 -5.85 -16.88
N LEU A 42 26.05 -4.87 -17.55
CA LEU A 42 25.24 -5.11 -18.75
C LEU A 42 26.12 -5.58 -19.92
N CYS A 43 27.31 -5.01 -20.10
CA CYS A 43 28.29 -5.52 -21.06
C CYS A 43 28.72 -6.96 -20.74
N GLN A 44 28.96 -7.29 -19.47
CA GLN A 44 29.26 -8.67 -19.06
C GLN A 44 28.10 -9.62 -19.32
N LEU A 45 26.85 -9.21 -19.11
CA LEU A 45 25.67 -10.01 -19.41
C LEU A 45 25.47 -10.28 -20.91
N VAL A 46 25.94 -9.37 -21.78
CA VAL A 46 25.97 -9.61 -23.24
C VAL A 46 27.08 -10.60 -23.61
N ALA A 47 28.27 -10.47 -23.01
CA ALA A 47 29.40 -11.36 -23.27
C ALA A 47 29.18 -12.78 -22.71
N HIS A 48 28.54 -12.86 -21.54
CA HIS A 48 28.28 -14.07 -20.78
C HIS A 48 26.79 -14.15 -20.41
N PRO A 49 25.91 -14.43 -21.38
CA PRO A 49 24.48 -14.55 -21.11
C PRO A 49 24.22 -15.70 -20.13
N LYS A 50 23.14 -15.56 -19.33
CA LYS A 50 22.74 -16.50 -18.28
C LYS A 50 23.72 -16.57 -17.09
N SER A 51 24.35 -15.46 -16.75
CA SER A 51 25.19 -15.36 -15.56
C SER A 51 24.36 -15.24 -14.29
N THR A 52 24.80 -15.91 -13.23
CA THR A 52 24.32 -15.72 -11.86
C THR A 52 24.89 -14.44 -11.23
N ILE A 53 24.34 -14.01 -10.09
CA ILE A 53 24.87 -12.84 -9.36
C ILE A 53 26.32 -13.10 -8.93
N ASP A 54 26.63 -14.30 -8.44
CA ASP A 54 27.98 -14.66 -7.98
C ASP A 54 29.00 -14.62 -9.11
N GLU A 55 28.65 -15.14 -10.29
CA GLU A 55 29.50 -15.06 -11.48
C GLU A 55 29.70 -13.60 -11.92
N LEU A 56 28.65 -12.78 -11.93
CA LEU A 56 28.79 -11.36 -12.25
C LEU A 56 29.70 -10.63 -11.25
N CYS A 57 29.57 -10.92 -9.96
CA CYS A 57 30.46 -10.38 -8.93
C CYS A 57 31.92 -10.82 -9.15
N ALA A 58 32.14 -12.09 -9.50
CA ALA A 58 33.48 -12.58 -9.80
C ALA A 58 34.12 -11.89 -11.01
N HIS A 59 33.34 -11.54 -12.04
CA HIS A 59 33.84 -10.84 -13.23
C HIS A 59 34.02 -9.32 -13.04
N THR A 60 33.20 -8.69 -12.20
CA THR A 60 33.13 -7.22 -12.08
C THR A 60 33.70 -6.66 -10.78
N GLY A 61 33.89 -7.50 -9.76
CA GLY A 61 34.23 -7.06 -8.40
C GLY A 61 33.08 -6.34 -7.69
N ALA A 62 31.84 -6.45 -8.18
CA ALA A 62 30.70 -5.77 -7.59
C ALA A 62 30.36 -6.26 -6.18
N ASN A 63 29.89 -5.34 -5.35
CA ASN A 63 29.25 -5.60 -4.07
C ASN A 63 27.92 -6.33 -4.31
N THR A 64 27.80 -7.56 -3.79
CA THR A 64 26.70 -8.49 -4.11
C THR A 64 25.32 -7.91 -3.80
N GLY A 65 25.18 -7.13 -2.72
CA GLY A 65 23.91 -6.54 -2.32
C GLY A 65 23.44 -5.45 -3.28
N HIS A 66 24.29 -4.48 -3.61
CA HIS A 66 23.96 -3.43 -4.57
C HIS A 66 23.73 -4.00 -5.97
N LEU A 67 24.50 -5.01 -6.39
CA LEU A 67 24.27 -5.68 -7.67
C LEU A 67 22.90 -6.37 -7.73
N ALA A 68 22.49 -7.07 -6.67
CA ALA A 68 21.19 -7.73 -6.63
C ALA A 68 20.03 -6.71 -6.72
N ILE A 69 20.13 -5.59 -6.00
CA ILE A 69 19.13 -4.50 -6.03
C ILE A 69 19.04 -3.89 -7.44
N LEU A 70 20.19 -3.65 -8.07
CA LEU A 70 20.25 -3.13 -9.42
C LEU A 70 19.58 -4.08 -10.42
N LEU A 71 19.98 -5.35 -10.43
CA LEU A 71 19.42 -6.35 -11.35
C LEU A 71 17.90 -6.48 -11.18
N ARG A 72 17.42 -6.52 -9.93
CA ARG A 72 15.99 -6.50 -9.63
C ARG A 72 15.30 -5.27 -10.23
N THR A 73 15.87 -4.08 -10.03
CA THR A 73 15.31 -2.81 -10.54
C THR A 73 15.22 -2.82 -12.07
N LEU A 74 16.26 -3.30 -12.76
CA LEU A 74 16.28 -3.40 -14.23
C LEU A 74 15.34 -4.49 -14.75
N THR A 75 15.12 -5.56 -13.97
CA THR A 75 14.14 -6.60 -14.31
C THR A 75 12.71 -6.11 -14.22
N ALA A 76 12.39 -5.25 -13.26
CA ALA A 76 11.05 -4.70 -13.09
C ALA A 76 10.55 -3.89 -14.31
N ILE A 77 11.46 -3.32 -15.12
CA ILE A 77 11.14 -2.61 -16.37
C ILE A 77 11.46 -3.42 -17.64
N GLY A 78 11.91 -4.66 -17.49
CA GLY A 78 12.19 -5.56 -18.61
C GLY A 78 13.50 -5.29 -19.36
N TRP A 79 14.44 -4.55 -18.76
CA TRP A 79 15.78 -4.33 -19.34
C TRP A 79 16.75 -5.48 -19.04
N VAL A 80 16.46 -6.25 -18.00
CA VAL A 80 17.14 -7.50 -17.66
C VAL A 80 16.08 -8.58 -17.44
N THR A 81 16.30 -9.79 -17.94
CA THR A 81 15.44 -10.94 -17.62
C THR A 81 16.12 -11.82 -16.58
N ARG A 82 15.32 -12.43 -15.70
CA ARG A 82 15.76 -13.39 -14.69
C ARG A 82 15.02 -14.71 -14.87
N SER A 83 15.75 -15.82 -14.95
CA SER A 83 15.18 -17.16 -15.01
C SER A 83 14.86 -17.71 -13.62
N ALA A 84 14.14 -18.84 -13.57
CA ALA A 84 13.76 -19.48 -12.31
C ALA A 84 14.98 -19.99 -11.49
N ASP A 85 16.07 -20.35 -12.16
CA ASP A 85 17.36 -20.73 -11.57
C ASP A 85 18.24 -19.52 -11.21
N GLY A 86 17.74 -18.29 -11.32
CA GLY A 86 18.43 -17.08 -10.89
C GLY A 86 19.50 -16.57 -11.84
N GLN A 87 19.51 -17.05 -13.09
CA GLN A 87 20.39 -16.55 -14.15
C GLN A 87 19.80 -15.30 -14.78
N HIS A 88 20.67 -14.37 -15.17
CA HIS A 88 20.28 -13.09 -15.75
C HIS A 88 20.72 -12.98 -17.22
N CYS A 89 19.92 -12.28 -18.02
CA CYS A 89 20.23 -11.93 -19.39
C CYS A 89 19.84 -10.47 -19.67
N THR A 90 20.51 -9.83 -20.61
CA THR A 90 20.14 -8.52 -21.15
C THR A 90 20.25 -8.53 -22.67
N THR A 91 19.84 -7.46 -23.34
CA THR A 91 19.98 -7.29 -24.78
C THR A 91 21.15 -6.38 -25.12
N LEU A 92 21.70 -6.51 -26.32
CA LEU A 92 22.73 -5.60 -26.82
C LEU A 92 22.24 -4.14 -26.82
N ALA A 93 20.97 -3.91 -27.17
CA ALA A 93 20.34 -2.60 -27.16
C ALA A 93 20.43 -1.90 -25.78
N VAL A 94 20.10 -2.62 -24.71
CA VAL A 94 20.15 -2.09 -23.33
C VAL A 94 21.60 -1.76 -22.96
N ALA A 95 22.54 -2.66 -23.25
CA ALA A 95 23.96 -2.45 -22.95
C ALA A 95 24.55 -1.25 -23.72
N GLU A 96 24.26 -1.10 -25.02
CA GLU A 96 24.71 0.04 -25.83
C GLU A 96 24.13 1.38 -25.32
N CYS A 97 22.89 1.39 -24.86
CA CYS A 97 22.30 2.58 -24.24
C CYS A 97 23.03 2.96 -22.95
N ALA A 98 23.38 1.98 -22.12
CA ALA A 98 24.06 2.18 -20.84
C ALA A 98 25.46 2.81 -20.97
N VAL A 99 26.14 2.58 -22.09
CA VAL A 99 27.48 3.15 -22.38
C VAL A 99 27.43 4.37 -23.28
N SER A 100 26.26 4.88 -23.64
CA SER A 100 26.12 6.00 -24.58
C SER A 100 26.58 7.34 -23.98
N ASP A 101 27.21 8.18 -24.81
CA ASP A 101 27.62 9.55 -24.43
C ASP A 101 26.43 10.40 -23.96
N THR A 102 25.26 10.20 -24.58
CA THR A 102 24.02 10.88 -24.19
C THR A 102 23.61 10.56 -22.76
N LEU A 103 23.62 9.27 -22.38
CA LEU A 103 23.31 8.87 -21.01
C LEU A 103 24.35 9.39 -20.02
N ALA A 104 25.64 9.35 -20.39
CA ALA A 104 26.72 9.87 -19.57
C ALA A 104 26.57 11.38 -19.31
N ALA A 105 26.30 12.17 -20.36
CA ALA A 105 26.08 13.61 -20.25
C ALA A 105 24.83 13.94 -19.42
N LEU A 106 23.73 13.21 -19.61
CA LEU A 106 22.52 13.34 -18.80
C LEU A 106 22.80 13.05 -17.33
N CYS A 107 23.48 11.94 -17.01
CA CYS A 107 23.80 11.58 -15.63
C CYS A 107 24.75 12.59 -14.99
N ALA A 108 25.73 13.08 -15.74
CA ALA A 108 26.62 14.14 -15.29
C ALA A 108 25.81 15.38 -14.93
N ASP A 109 24.91 15.87 -15.79
CA ASP A 109 24.12 17.08 -15.52
C ASP A 109 23.06 16.91 -14.42
N VAL A 110 22.42 15.74 -14.33
CA VAL A 110 21.35 15.48 -13.35
C VAL A 110 21.93 15.17 -11.97
N TYR A 111 22.89 14.26 -11.83
CA TYR A 111 23.32 13.78 -10.51
C TYR A 111 24.63 14.39 -10.02
N GLY A 112 25.48 14.91 -10.90
CA GLY A 112 26.79 15.45 -10.52
C GLY A 112 26.71 16.66 -9.59
N GLU A 113 27.72 16.85 -8.74
CA GLU A 113 27.82 18.00 -7.82
C GLU A 113 27.75 19.35 -8.56
N VAL A 114 27.22 20.38 -7.91
CA VAL A 114 27.29 21.78 -8.38
C VAL A 114 28.57 22.37 -7.81
N ALA A 115 29.36 23.06 -8.64
CA ALA A 115 30.63 23.64 -8.21
C ALA A 115 30.40 24.66 -7.07
N ALA A 116 31.28 24.64 -6.05
CA ALA A 116 31.18 25.54 -4.90
C ALA A 116 31.16 27.03 -5.29
N GLU A 117 31.79 27.37 -6.41
CA GLU A 117 31.85 28.72 -6.99
C GLU A 117 30.47 29.23 -7.45
N ASP A 118 29.57 28.36 -7.88
CA ASP A 118 28.21 28.70 -8.28
C ASP A 118 27.29 28.91 -7.05
N LEU A 119 27.58 28.23 -5.94
CA LEU A 119 26.86 28.36 -4.66
C LEU A 119 27.20 29.66 -3.92
N LEU A 120 28.43 30.16 -4.06
CA LEU A 120 28.96 31.35 -3.38
C LEU A 120 28.33 32.68 -3.84
N SER A 121 27.58 32.68 -4.94
CA SER A 121 26.85 33.87 -5.44
C SER A 121 25.57 34.19 -4.66
N SER A 122 25.13 33.29 -3.75
CA SER A 122 23.93 33.45 -2.94
C SER A 122 24.29 33.52 -1.45
N SER A 123 23.89 34.58 -0.75
CA SER A 123 24.19 34.77 0.67
C SER A 123 23.30 33.94 1.61
N SER A 124 22.68 32.85 1.11
CA SER A 124 21.83 31.96 1.88
C SER A 124 22.12 30.52 1.48
N ALA A 125 22.29 29.64 2.48
CA ALA A 125 22.45 28.20 2.31
C ALA A 125 21.21 27.47 1.71
N GLU A 126 20.36 28.17 0.97
CA GLU A 126 18.98 27.80 0.61
C GLU A 126 18.61 28.11 -0.85
N ALA A 127 19.56 28.03 -1.78
CA ALA A 127 19.32 28.52 -3.12
C ALA A 127 18.76 27.42 -4.06
N TRP A 128 17.43 27.35 -4.12
CA TRP A 128 16.72 26.59 -5.15
C TRP A 128 16.89 27.25 -6.52
N GLY A 129 16.87 26.45 -7.60
CA GLY A 129 17.02 26.93 -8.97
C GLY A 129 18.42 26.77 -9.56
N HIS A 130 19.41 26.33 -8.77
CA HIS A 130 20.79 26.15 -9.23
C HIS A 130 20.99 24.96 -10.17
N HIS A 131 20.15 23.92 -10.13
CA HIS A 131 20.25 22.83 -11.10
C HIS A 131 19.46 23.12 -12.38
N LEU A 132 18.52 24.08 -12.38
CA LEU A 132 17.72 24.43 -13.56
C LEU A 132 18.56 24.64 -14.84
N PRO A 133 19.71 25.35 -14.84
CA PRO A 133 20.50 25.51 -16.06
C PRO A 133 21.02 24.19 -16.64
N ARG A 134 21.39 23.22 -15.78
CA ARG A 134 21.86 21.89 -16.20
C ARG A 134 20.71 21.04 -16.72
N LEU A 135 19.56 21.07 -16.04
CA LEU A 135 18.35 20.37 -16.48
C LEU A 135 17.82 20.93 -17.81
N ALA A 136 17.86 22.25 -17.99
CA ALA A 136 17.35 22.95 -19.18
C ALA A 136 18.03 22.52 -20.48
N LYS A 137 19.31 22.09 -20.43
CA LYS A 137 20.06 21.57 -21.60
C LYS A 137 19.38 20.37 -22.26
N HIS A 138 18.64 19.57 -21.48
CA HIS A 138 18.05 18.31 -21.93
C HIS A 138 16.58 18.45 -22.36
N LEU A 139 15.94 19.60 -22.11
CA LEU A 139 14.54 19.84 -22.50
C LEU A 139 14.29 19.73 -24.02
N PRO A 140 15.20 20.21 -24.91
CA PRO A 140 15.05 19.98 -26.34
C PRO A 140 15.01 18.49 -26.70
N SER A 141 15.84 17.65 -26.06
CA SER A 141 15.86 16.20 -26.30
C SER A 141 14.54 15.52 -25.91
N ILE A 142 13.82 16.05 -24.92
CA ILE A 142 12.47 15.56 -24.59
C ILE A 142 11.48 15.89 -25.71
N GLN A 143 11.56 17.10 -26.27
CA GLN A 143 10.62 17.60 -27.30
C GLN A 143 10.88 17.01 -28.68
N THR A 144 12.15 16.95 -29.10
CA THR A 144 12.55 16.56 -30.45
C THR A 144 13.10 15.15 -30.53
N GLY A 145 13.32 14.51 -29.38
CA GLY A 145 13.80 13.14 -29.21
C GLY A 145 15.28 13.04 -28.84
N TRP A 146 15.63 11.90 -28.23
CA TRP A 146 16.97 11.63 -27.71
C TRP A 146 17.91 11.12 -28.81
N ILE A 147 19.17 11.56 -28.76
CA ILE A 147 20.24 11.02 -29.62
C ILE A 147 20.74 9.74 -28.95
N LEU A 148 20.29 8.58 -29.42
CA LEU A 148 20.61 7.26 -28.85
C LEU A 148 21.11 6.30 -29.94
N PRO A 149 21.76 5.18 -29.57
CA PRO A 149 22.08 4.12 -30.52
C PRO A 149 20.85 3.64 -31.28
N ALA A 150 21.01 3.18 -32.53
CA ALA A 150 19.88 2.78 -33.36
C ALA A 150 19.04 1.64 -32.73
N LEU A 151 19.70 0.72 -32.02
CA LEU A 151 19.06 -0.38 -31.30
C LEU A 151 18.24 0.08 -30.09
N ALA A 152 18.37 1.34 -29.64
CA ALA A 152 17.65 1.88 -28.49
C ALA A 152 16.12 1.93 -28.70
N ALA A 153 15.65 1.89 -29.94
CA ALA A 153 14.23 1.86 -30.27
C ALA A 153 13.50 0.64 -29.67
N ASP A 154 14.22 -0.45 -29.44
CA ASP A 154 13.68 -1.69 -28.88
C ASP A 154 13.74 -1.73 -27.34
N VAL A 155 14.31 -0.70 -26.68
CA VAL A 155 14.42 -0.65 -25.22
C VAL A 155 13.11 -0.12 -24.62
N PRO A 156 12.37 -0.94 -23.84
CA PRO A 156 11.06 -0.55 -23.33
C PRO A 156 11.12 0.74 -22.50
N ARG A 157 10.28 1.73 -22.85
CA ARG A 157 10.04 2.96 -22.08
C ARG A 157 11.28 3.85 -21.85
N LEU A 158 12.41 3.59 -22.52
CA LEU A 158 13.65 4.32 -22.30
C LEU A 158 13.49 5.85 -22.47
N PRO A 159 12.90 6.39 -23.55
CA PRO A 159 12.72 7.85 -23.70
C PRO A 159 11.93 8.49 -22.55
N THR A 160 10.90 7.80 -22.05
CA THR A 160 10.07 8.26 -20.92
C THR A 160 10.88 8.29 -19.63
N MET A 161 11.73 7.29 -19.38
CA MET A 161 12.58 7.26 -18.19
C MET A 161 13.65 8.36 -18.22
N LEU A 162 14.29 8.59 -19.37
CA LEU A 162 15.25 9.68 -19.52
C LEU A 162 14.57 11.05 -19.33
N ALA A 163 13.36 11.24 -19.87
CA ALA A 163 12.58 12.46 -19.64
C ALA A 163 12.24 12.64 -18.15
N GLY A 164 11.86 11.56 -17.46
CA GLY A 164 11.57 11.57 -16.03
C GLY A 164 12.73 12.05 -15.16
N ALA A 165 13.96 11.65 -15.49
CA ALA A 165 15.17 12.08 -14.78
C ALA A 165 15.40 13.60 -14.84
N VAL A 166 14.83 14.29 -15.84
CA VAL A 166 14.88 15.74 -15.99
C VAL A 166 13.64 16.41 -15.41
N ILE A 167 12.44 15.91 -15.76
CA ILE A 167 11.16 16.54 -15.42
C ILE A 167 10.90 16.50 -13.91
N ALA A 168 11.12 15.37 -13.24
CA ALA A 168 10.87 15.26 -11.80
C ALA A 168 11.65 16.30 -10.98
N PRO A 169 12.98 16.43 -11.11
CA PRO A 169 13.71 17.47 -10.39
C PRO A 169 13.42 18.89 -10.89
N LEU A 170 13.14 19.09 -12.18
CA LEU A 170 12.73 20.39 -12.72
C LEU A 170 11.47 20.91 -12.01
N LEU A 171 10.42 20.08 -11.94
CA LEU A 171 9.15 20.46 -11.32
C LEU A 171 9.31 20.77 -9.83
N LEU A 172 10.16 20.01 -9.13
CA LEU A 172 10.41 20.24 -7.71
C LEU A 172 11.14 21.57 -7.49
N GLU A 173 12.16 21.91 -8.27
CA GLU A 173 12.84 23.21 -8.14
C GLU A 173 11.91 24.37 -8.46
N LEU A 174 11.08 24.25 -9.50
CA LEU A 174 10.07 25.26 -9.83
C LEU A 174 9.03 25.42 -8.72
N ARG A 175 8.65 24.35 -8.03
CA ARG A 175 7.77 24.39 -6.86
C ARG A 175 8.40 25.15 -5.70
N MET A 176 9.70 24.93 -5.45
CA MET A 176 10.41 25.66 -4.40
C MET A 176 10.60 27.14 -4.75
N LEU A 177 10.67 27.49 -6.04
CA LEU A 177 10.67 28.88 -6.51
C LEU A 177 9.28 29.56 -6.50
N SER A 178 8.20 28.77 -6.61
CA SER A 178 6.83 29.28 -6.71
C SER A 178 6.15 29.57 -5.37
N SER A 179 6.75 29.15 -4.26
CA SER A 179 6.17 29.28 -2.93
C SER A 179 7.22 29.77 -1.93
N ALA A 180 6.79 30.50 -0.91
CA ALA A 180 7.61 30.75 0.28
C ALA A 180 7.65 29.47 1.14
N TYR A 181 8.02 28.34 0.52
CA TYR A 181 7.94 27.02 1.14
C TYR A 181 8.87 26.96 2.34
N THR A 182 8.32 27.25 3.51
CA THR A 182 9.03 27.05 4.75
C THR A 182 8.77 25.60 5.16
N ALA A 183 9.83 24.85 5.48
CA ALA A 183 9.73 23.50 6.05
C ALA A 183 8.99 23.45 7.41
N LYS A 184 8.27 24.52 7.79
CA LYS A 184 7.47 24.73 8.98
C LYS A 184 5.97 24.81 8.67
N ALA A 185 5.48 24.03 7.70
CA ALA A 185 4.04 23.80 7.50
C ALA A 185 3.45 23.00 8.67
N SER A 186 3.45 23.61 9.86
CA SER A 186 3.15 23.04 11.17
C SER A 186 1.65 22.99 11.49
N GLU A 187 0.79 23.24 10.49
CA GLU A 187 -0.66 23.39 10.66
C GLU A 187 -1.52 22.52 9.74
N GLY A 188 -0.93 21.61 8.94
CA GLY A 188 -1.73 20.77 8.04
C GLY A 188 -2.52 21.53 6.96
N LYS A 189 -2.28 22.84 6.81
CA LYS A 189 -2.73 23.63 5.65
C LYS A 189 -1.73 23.37 4.53
N HIS A 190 -2.20 22.79 3.43
CA HIS A 190 -1.40 22.70 2.21
C HIS A 190 -1.05 24.13 1.77
N GLU A 191 0.23 24.49 1.74
CA GLU A 191 0.64 25.70 1.06
C GLU A 191 0.33 25.51 -0.43
N HIS A 192 -0.60 26.29 -0.96
CA HIS A 192 -0.95 26.23 -2.38
C HIS A 192 0.21 26.74 -3.23
N ALA A 193 0.39 26.16 -4.42
CA ALA A 193 1.34 26.73 -5.36
C ALA A 193 0.78 28.02 -5.96
N SER A 194 1.65 28.98 -6.22
CA SER A 194 1.30 30.12 -7.06
C SER A 194 1.12 29.63 -8.50
N ALA A 195 0.07 30.11 -9.17
CA ALA A 195 -0.08 29.95 -10.62
C ALA A 195 1.01 30.69 -11.41
N GLN A 196 1.80 31.54 -10.74
CA GLN A 196 2.90 32.30 -11.32
C GLN A 196 4.23 31.86 -10.71
N VAL A 197 5.17 31.43 -11.54
CA VAL A 197 6.53 31.04 -11.13
C VAL A 197 7.55 32.00 -11.73
N SER A 198 8.32 32.69 -10.88
CA SER A 198 9.40 33.57 -11.34
C SER A 198 10.66 32.76 -11.65
N LEU A 199 11.21 32.97 -12.84
CA LEU A 199 12.51 32.45 -13.28
C LEU A 199 13.58 33.55 -13.30
N ALA A 200 13.39 34.62 -12.55
CA ALA A 200 14.33 35.75 -12.51
C ALA A 200 15.69 35.39 -11.92
N LEU A 201 15.76 34.30 -11.14
CA LEU A 201 16.99 33.80 -10.52
C LEU A 201 17.90 33.00 -11.47
N VAL A 202 17.44 32.68 -12.68
CA VAL A 202 18.24 32.00 -13.71
C VAL A 202 18.50 32.91 -14.91
N ASP A 203 19.50 32.55 -15.72
CA ASP A 203 19.84 33.28 -16.93
C ASP A 203 18.72 33.20 -17.98
N GLU A 204 18.78 34.09 -18.97
CA GLU A 204 17.73 34.23 -19.99
C GLU A 204 17.54 32.98 -20.85
N SER A 205 18.64 32.30 -21.16
CA SER A 205 18.62 31.09 -22.00
C SER A 205 17.93 29.96 -21.24
N THR A 206 18.29 29.76 -19.98
CA THR A 206 17.62 28.79 -19.09
C THR A 206 16.13 29.11 -18.95
N ALA A 207 15.78 30.36 -18.64
CA ALA A 207 14.39 30.77 -18.48
C ALA A 207 13.56 30.56 -19.77
N ALA A 208 14.13 30.89 -20.93
CA ALA A 208 13.48 30.68 -22.22
C ALA A 208 13.31 29.20 -22.57
N ALA A 209 14.29 28.34 -22.27
CA ALA A 209 14.20 26.90 -22.48
C ALA A 209 13.10 26.27 -21.63
N VAL A 210 13.05 26.59 -20.33
CA VAL A 210 11.99 26.13 -19.42
C VAL A 210 10.62 26.66 -19.87
N GLY A 211 10.53 27.94 -20.22
CA GLY A 211 9.31 28.56 -20.76
C GLY A 211 8.79 27.87 -22.01
N SER A 212 9.66 27.65 -23.00
CA SER A 212 9.33 26.94 -24.24
C SER A 212 8.86 25.51 -23.98
N PHE A 213 9.51 24.80 -23.04
CA PHE A 213 9.10 23.46 -22.64
C PHE A 213 7.67 23.46 -22.07
N PHE A 214 7.36 24.32 -21.10
CA PHE A 214 6.02 24.41 -20.51
C PHE A 214 4.94 24.76 -21.54
N VAL A 215 5.23 25.67 -22.48
CA VAL A 215 4.32 26.00 -23.59
C VAL A 215 4.09 24.78 -24.48
N SER A 216 5.15 24.06 -24.84
CA SER A 216 5.04 22.85 -25.69
C SER A 216 4.23 21.73 -25.03
N GLN A 217 4.36 21.57 -23.71
CA GLN A 217 3.62 20.60 -22.91
C GLN A 217 2.18 21.04 -22.62
N ARG A 218 1.81 22.27 -23.00
CA ARG A 218 0.51 22.89 -22.67
C ARG A 218 0.26 22.97 -21.16
N TRP A 219 1.30 23.19 -20.37
CA TRP A 219 1.21 23.37 -18.90
C TRP A 219 1.06 24.85 -18.51
N GLY A 220 1.16 25.76 -19.48
CA GLY A 220 1.01 27.19 -19.24
C GLY A 220 1.52 28.04 -20.40
N ALA A 221 1.69 29.33 -20.12
CA ALA A 221 2.32 30.31 -20.99
C ALA A 221 3.62 30.85 -20.37
N TYR A 222 4.47 31.48 -21.18
CA TYR A 222 5.72 32.09 -20.73
C TYR A 222 5.77 33.57 -21.10
N GLU A 223 5.98 34.43 -20.10
CA GLU A 223 6.18 35.86 -20.29
C GLU A 223 7.67 36.19 -20.33
N HIS A 224 8.20 36.38 -21.55
CA HIS A 224 9.62 36.66 -21.79
C HIS A 224 10.14 37.89 -21.03
N ALA A 225 9.40 39.01 -21.05
CA ALA A 225 9.86 40.28 -20.48
C ALA A 225 10.11 40.22 -18.97
N ARG A 226 9.39 39.34 -18.26
CA ARG A 226 9.48 39.17 -16.81
C ARG A 226 10.10 37.84 -16.40
N ARG A 227 10.51 37.01 -17.37
CA ARG A 227 10.98 35.62 -17.16
C ARG A 227 10.05 34.87 -16.21
N ARG A 228 8.76 34.81 -16.55
CA ARG A 228 7.72 34.25 -15.67
C ARG A 228 6.89 33.19 -16.37
N LEU A 229 6.66 32.07 -15.70
CA LEU A 229 5.68 31.05 -16.11
C LEU A 229 4.30 31.43 -15.58
N GLU A 230 3.30 31.39 -16.44
CA GLU A 230 1.88 31.51 -16.11
C GLU A 230 1.26 30.11 -16.28
N LEU A 231 1.07 29.39 -15.18
CA LEU A 231 0.57 28.02 -15.16
C LEU A 231 -0.93 27.99 -15.43
N ASN A 232 -1.38 27.03 -16.23
CA ASN A 232 -2.80 26.68 -16.32
C ASN A 232 -3.14 25.59 -15.28
N GLU A 233 -4.37 25.07 -15.29
CA GLU A 233 -4.82 24.04 -14.35
C GLU A 233 -3.91 22.79 -14.34
N ALA A 234 -3.46 22.33 -15.51
CA ALA A 234 -2.57 21.18 -15.62
C ALA A 234 -1.17 21.49 -15.04
N GLY A 235 -0.57 22.63 -15.39
CA GLY A 235 0.73 23.02 -14.84
C GLY A 235 0.69 23.24 -13.33
N LEU A 236 -0.39 23.84 -12.82
CA LEU A 236 -0.60 24.04 -11.40
C LEU A 236 -0.75 22.69 -10.67
N PHE A 237 -1.57 21.78 -11.21
CA PHE A 237 -1.74 20.43 -10.68
C PHE A 237 -0.41 19.70 -10.50
N LEU A 238 0.49 19.77 -11.50
CA LEU A 238 1.80 19.13 -11.47
C LEU A 238 2.72 19.75 -10.42
N ILE A 239 2.80 21.08 -10.37
CA ILE A 239 3.65 21.81 -9.41
C ILE A 239 3.15 21.61 -7.97
N GLU A 240 1.85 21.53 -7.73
CA GLU A 240 1.30 21.30 -6.40
C GLU A 240 1.60 19.89 -5.88
N ARG A 241 1.62 18.88 -6.76
CA ARG A 241 1.79 17.47 -6.37
C ARG A 241 3.25 17.01 -6.37
N CYS A 242 4.14 17.67 -7.11
CA CYS A 242 5.54 17.26 -7.27
C CYS A 242 6.35 17.06 -5.97
N PRO A 243 5.99 17.60 -4.78
CA PRO A 243 6.62 17.18 -3.52
C PRO A 243 6.56 15.66 -3.27
N ALA A 244 5.61 14.94 -3.88
CA ALA A 244 5.58 13.46 -3.84
C ALA A 244 6.85 12.81 -4.42
N PHE A 245 7.59 13.50 -5.29
CA PHE A 245 8.89 13.03 -5.80
C PHE A 245 10.03 13.25 -4.79
N GLY A 246 9.83 14.10 -3.78
CA GLY A 246 10.87 14.59 -2.89
C GLY A 246 11.64 13.48 -2.19
N VAL A 247 10.98 12.39 -1.78
CA VAL A 247 11.67 11.23 -1.19
C VAL A 247 12.66 10.62 -2.19
N CYS A 248 12.23 10.33 -3.41
CA CYS A 248 13.12 9.78 -4.44
C CYS A 248 14.27 10.74 -4.77
N LEU A 249 13.95 12.03 -4.98
CA LEU A 249 14.93 13.04 -5.38
C LEU A 249 15.94 13.35 -4.27
N SER A 250 15.57 13.15 -3.00
CA SER A 250 16.49 13.31 -1.86
C SER A 250 17.68 12.35 -1.91
N TYR A 251 17.57 11.20 -2.59
CA TYR A 251 18.67 10.25 -2.77
C TYR A 251 19.61 10.58 -3.93
N ARG A 252 19.53 11.79 -4.53
CA ARG A 252 20.49 12.24 -5.55
C ARG A 252 21.96 12.02 -5.13
N PRO A 253 22.40 12.33 -3.89
CA PRO A 253 23.80 12.10 -3.49
C PRO A 253 24.22 10.63 -3.54
N MET A 254 23.34 9.71 -3.13
CA MET A 254 23.55 8.27 -3.26
C MET A 254 23.59 7.83 -4.73
N LEU A 255 22.61 8.28 -5.53
CA LEU A 255 22.51 7.91 -6.95
C LEU A 255 23.72 8.41 -7.76
N HIS A 256 24.26 9.58 -7.41
CA HIS A 256 25.51 10.10 -7.98
C HIS A 256 26.69 9.15 -7.71
N GLN A 257 26.75 8.58 -6.51
CA GLN A 257 27.81 7.69 -6.04
C GLN A 257 27.46 6.20 -6.21
N LEU A 258 26.43 5.86 -7.00
CA LEU A 258 25.97 4.48 -7.13
C LEU A 258 27.06 3.56 -7.71
N GLY A 259 27.94 4.08 -8.57
CA GLY A 259 29.11 3.35 -9.06
C GLY A 259 30.10 2.98 -7.94
N GLU A 260 30.36 3.89 -6.99
CA GLU A 260 31.22 3.62 -5.82
C GLU A 260 30.55 2.65 -4.86
N ALA A 261 29.24 2.77 -4.63
CA ALA A 261 28.49 1.80 -3.83
C ALA A 261 28.53 0.39 -4.46
N MET A 262 28.47 0.32 -5.79
CA MET A 262 28.47 -0.95 -6.51
C MET A 262 29.83 -1.61 -6.64
N PHE A 263 30.89 -0.87 -6.97
CA PHE A 263 32.19 -1.47 -7.34
C PHE A 263 33.35 -1.01 -6.45
N GLY A 264 33.11 -0.03 -5.58
CA GLY A 264 34.08 0.52 -4.65
C GLY A 264 33.80 0.10 -3.22
N ILE A 265 34.10 1.02 -2.30
CA ILE A 265 34.01 0.76 -0.86
C ILE A 265 32.73 1.43 -0.33
N THR A 266 31.73 0.64 0.05
CA THR A 266 30.40 1.14 0.46
C THR A 266 30.43 2.21 1.56
N ARG A 267 31.29 2.07 2.58
CA ARG A 267 31.48 3.06 3.66
C ARG A 267 31.93 4.46 3.18
N ASN A 268 32.44 4.60 1.95
CA ASN A 268 32.75 5.91 1.38
C ASN A 268 31.49 6.70 1.03
N VAL A 269 30.42 5.97 0.67
CA VAL A 269 29.11 6.50 0.30
C VAL A 269 28.22 6.63 1.54
N PHE A 270 28.12 5.56 2.34
CA PHE A 270 27.23 5.49 3.50
C PHE A 270 27.92 5.96 4.79
N LYS A 271 28.25 7.25 4.83
CA LYS A 271 28.89 7.92 5.97
C LYS A 271 28.01 8.99 6.61
N TYR A 272 28.19 9.22 7.90
CA TYR A 272 27.54 10.31 8.62
C TYR A 272 28.42 11.56 8.59
N ASP A 273 27.83 12.73 8.30
CA ASP A 273 28.43 14.05 8.41
C ASP A 273 27.72 14.83 9.53
N GLY A 274 28.44 15.17 10.61
CA GLY A 274 27.86 15.86 11.76
C GLY A 274 26.69 15.12 12.44
N GLY A 275 26.57 13.80 12.25
CA GLY A 275 25.43 13.00 12.72
C GLY A 275 24.26 12.89 11.74
N HIS A 276 24.40 13.42 10.52
CA HIS A 276 23.42 13.33 9.43
C HIS A 276 23.91 12.40 8.32
N GLU A 277 22.99 11.71 7.65
CA GLU A 277 23.27 10.81 6.54
C GLU A 277 23.75 11.60 5.32
N ALA A 278 24.97 11.35 4.82
CA ALA A 278 25.52 12.12 3.68
C ALA A 278 24.97 11.67 2.31
N TRP A 279 24.35 10.49 2.25
CA TRP A 279 23.83 9.89 1.00
C TRP A 279 22.42 10.36 0.64
N VAL A 280 21.77 11.13 1.53
CA VAL A 280 20.41 11.65 1.35
C VAL A 280 20.33 13.11 1.76
N ASP A 281 19.67 13.95 0.95
CA ASP A 281 19.29 15.29 1.35
C ASP A 281 18.15 15.22 2.37
N ARG A 282 18.50 15.26 3.66
CA ARG A 282 17.52 15.11 4.73
C ARG A 282 16.45 16.20 4.74
N LYS A 283 16.79 17.43 4.32
CA LYS A 283 15.80 18.52 4.24
C LYS A 283 14.76 18.18 3.19
N LEU A 284 15.19 17.80 1.98
CA LEU A 284 14.26 17.42 0.92
C LEU A 284 13.48 16.14 1.26
N ASN A 285 14.10 15.18 1.96
CA ASN A 285 13.45 13.96 2.40
C ASN A 285 12.29 14.25 3.38
N VAL A 286 12.50 15.16 4.34
CA VAL A 286 11.45 15.62 5.27
C VAL A 286 10.31 16.33 4.53
N ILE A 287 10.63 17.17 3.55
CA ILE A 287 9.65 17.86 2.71
C ILE A 287 8.78 16.86 1.95
N GLY A 288 9.41 15.87 1.30
CA GLY A 288 8.69 14.85 0.53
C GLY A 288 7.83 13.92 1.38
N SER A 289 8.34 13.49 2.54
CA SER A 289 7.62 12.58 3.46
C SER A 289 6.46 13.29 4.19
N GLY A 290 6.64 14.54 4.62
CA GLY A 290 5.60 15.32 5.29
C GLY A 290 4.33 15.53 4.45
N PHE A 291 4.47 15.68 3.12
CA PHE A 291 3.34 15.76 2.20
C PHE A 291 2.48 14.47 2.20
N MET A 292 3.12 13.31 2.40
CA MET A 292 2.46 12.00 2.35
C MET A 292 1.76 11.64 3.68
N HIS A 293 2.32 12.02 4.83
CA HIS A 293 1.91 11.49 6.14
C HIS A 293 0.52 11.96 6.64
N ASN A 294 0.10 13.18 6.29
CA ASN A 294 -1.13 13.78 6.84
C ASN A 294 -2.39 12.94 6.60
N ARG A 295 -2.52 12.33 5.41
CA ARG A 295 -3.67 11.48 5.08
C ARG A 295 -3.73 10.23 5.95
N TYR A 296 -2.57 9.61 6.21
CA TYR A 296 -2.49 8.39 7.02
C TYR A 296 -2.75 8.68 8.50
N TYR A 297 -2.27 9.81 9.01
CA TYR A 297 -2.52 10.22 10.40
C TYR A 297 -4.00 10.47 10.64
N HIS A 298 -4.71 11.11 9.70
CA HIS A 298 -6.16 11.27 9.82
C HIS A 298 -6.89 9.93 9.97
N ASP A 299 -6.55 8.94 9.13
CA ASP A 299 -7.15 7.60 9.24
C ASP A 299 -6.76 6.89 10.54
N MET A 300 -5.50 7.01 11.00
CA MET A 300 -5.03 6.48 12.29
C MET A 300 -5.86 7.05 13.45
N MET A 301 -6.10 8.37 13.43
CA MET A 301 -6.90 9.02 14.47
C MET A 301 -8.32 8.47 14.49
N ARG A 302 -8.98 8.44 13.33
CA ARG A 302 -10.39 8.07 13.20
C ARG A 302 -10.64 6.59 13.48
N VAL A 303 -9.77 5.69 12.98
CA VAL A 303 -10.02 4.24 13.03
C VAL A 303 -9.50 3.63 14.32
N HIS A 304 -8.35 4.06 14.83
CA HIS A 304 -7.71 3.43 15.99
C HIS A 304 -7.79 4.30 17.25
N VAL A 305 -7.38 5.56 17.18
CA VAL A 305 -7.29 6.43 18.36
C VAL A 305 -8.67 6.74 18.93
N ALA A 306 -9.66 7.02 18.07
CA ALA A 306 -11.02 7.34 18.49
C ALA A 306 -11.65 6.21 19.32
N GLY A 307 -11.57 4.96 18.85
CA GLY A 307 -12.13 3.81 19.59
C GLY A 307 -11.46 3.62 20.94
N LEU A 308 -10.13 3.72 20.98
CA LEU A 308 -9.35 3.48 22.18
C LEU A 308 -9.59 4.53 23.28
N PHE A 309 -9.74 5.81 22.93
CA PHE A 309 -9.97 6.89 23.90
C PHE A 309 -11.45 7.24 24.15
N ASN A 310 -12.38 6.57 23.45
CA ASN A 310 -13.81 6.57 23.79
C ASN A 310 -14.25 5.35 24.60
N ALA A 311 -13.44 4.29 24.66
CA ALA A 311 -13.78 3.06 25.38
C ALA A 311 -13.90 3.28 26.89
N GLU A 312 -14.97 2.76 27.51
CA GLU A 312 -15.14 2.73 28.97
C GLU A 312 -14.60 1.42 29.57
N PRO A 313 -14.09 1.42 30.82
CA PRO A 313 -13.93 2.58 31.70
C PRO A 313 -12.71 3.44 31.33
N LEU A 314 -12.84 4.77 31.33
CA LEU A 314 -11.74 5.70 31.00
C LEU A 314 -10.44 5.45 31.80
N ALA A 315 -10.56 4.99 33.04
CA ALA A 315 -9.43 4.67 33.93
C ALA A 315 -8.53 3.52 33.42
N LYS A 316 -9.02 2.69 32.50
CA LYS A 316 -8.28 1.56 31.91
C LYS A 316 -7.63 1.89 30.56
N GLN A 317 -7.84 3.09 30.03
CA GLN A 317 -7.17 3.55 28.81
C GLN A 317 -5.69 3.90 29.09
N PRO A 318 -4.86 4.09 28.05
CA PRO A 318 -3.47 4.49 28.24
C PRO A 318 -3.33 5.78 29.06
N ARG A 319 -2.22 5.85 29.80
CA ARG A 319 -1.75 7.03 30.51
C ARG A 319 -0.60 7.71 29.78
N VAL A 320 0.17 6.94 29.02
CA VAL A 320 1.28 7.42 28.20
C VAL A 320 1.09 6.92 26.76
N VAL A 321 1.26 7.82 25.80
CA VAL A 321 1.43 7.47 24.39
C VAL A 321 2.87 7.77 24.03
N THR A 322 3.57 6.79 23.47
CA THR A 322 5.00 6.92 23.17
C THR A 322 5.28 6.66 21.71
N ASP A 323 6.02 7.56 21.07
CA ASP A 323 6.35 7.51 19.65
C ASP A 323 7.85 7.22 19.47
N MET A 324 8.18 6.05 18.91
CA MET A 324 9.56 5.67 18.60
C MET A 324 9.96 6.20 17.22
N GLY A 325 11.06 6.95 17.17
CA GLY A 325 11.46 7.78 16.03
C GLY A 325 10.53 8.97 15.86
N CYS A 326 10.30 9.71 16.95
CA CYS A 326 9.30 10.78 16.99
C CYS A 326 9.60 11.96 16.05
N GLY A 327 10.82 12.10 15.53
CA GLY A 327 11.17 13.12 14.56
C GLY A 327 10.88 14.54 15.07
N ASP A 328 9.94 15.23 14.44
CA ASP A 328 9.52 16.58 14.82
C ASP A 328 8.34 16.64 15.82
N GLY A 329 7.81 15.48 16.21
CA GLY A 329 6.69 15.34 17.15
C GLY A 329 5.31 15.53 16.53
N THR A 330 5.18 15.61 15.20
CA THR A 330 3.90 15.88 14.52
C THR A 330 2.85 14.81 14.81
N LEU A 331 3.22 13.51 14.84
CA LEU A 331 2.29 12.44 15.16
C LEU A 331 1.74 12.56 16.59
N LEU A 332 2.62 12.73 17.58
CA LEU A 332 2.24 12.94 18.98
C LEU A 332 1.35 14.17 19.18
N LYS A 333 1.70 15.30 18.54
CA LYS A 333 0.88 16.51 18.54
C LYS A 333 -0.52 16.23 18.00
N THR A 334 -0.59 15.61 16.82
CA THR A 334 -1.86 15.30 16.14
C THR A 334 -2.74 14.40 17.00
N LEU A 335 -2.15 13.35 17.58
CA LEU A 335 -2.85 12.41 18.44
C LEU A 335 -3.39 13.08 19.71
N PHE A 336 -2.57 13.85 20.43
CA PHE A 336 -3.04 14.52 21.64
C PHE A 336 -4.18 15.50 21.36
N LEU A 337 -4.04 16.34 20.33
CA LEU A 337 -5.07 17.31 19.98
C LEU A 337 -6.36 16.60 19.56
N TYR A 338 -6.26 15.51 18.80
CA TYR A 338 -7.42 14.71 18.45
C TYR A 338 -8.12 14.13 19.69
N VAL A 339 -7.37 13.52 20.62
CA VAL A 339 -7.92 12.99 21.88
C VAL A 339 -8.61 14.09 22.69
N ARG A 340 -7.94 15.23 22.87
CA ARG A 340 -8.47 16.37 23.63
C ARG A 340 -9.80 16.87 23.05
N ASP A 341 -9.87 17.00 21.72
CA ASP A 341 -10.96 17.71 21.06
C ASP A 341 -12.13 16.78 20.63
N HIS A 342 -11.90 15.47 20.46
CA HIS A 342 -12.84 14.56 19.80
C HIS A 342 -13.17 13.26 20.56
N THR A 343 -12.74 13.10 21.82
CA THR A 343 -12.96 11.84 22.57
C THR A 343 -13.51 12.07 23.98
N ALA A 344 -14.16 11.05 24.53
CA ALA A 344 -14.67 11.03 25.91
C ALA A 344 -13.56 11.27 26.94
N ARG A 345 -12.35 10.73 26.68
CA ARG A 345 -11.16 11.01 27.49
C ARG A 345 -10.79 12.49 27.49
N GLY A 346 -10.88 13.16 26.33
CA GLY A 346 -10.58 14.58 26.17
C GLY A 346 -11.38 15.47 27.13
N ALA A 347 -12.66 15.17 27.33
CA ALA A 347 -13.54 15.86 28.28
C ALA A 347 -13.17 15.63 29.76
N GLN A 348 -12.29 14.68 30.06
CA GLN A 348 -11.93 14.24 31.42
C GLN A 348 -10.42 14.24 31.67
N LEU A 349 -9.62 14.97 30.87
CA LEU A 349 -8.15 15.01 31.02
C LEU A 349 -7.66 15.51 32.39
N ALA A 350 -8.48 16.31 33.09
CA ALA A 350 -8.17 16.74 34.46
C ALA A 350 -8.19 15.58 35.46
N THR A 351 -9.11 14.63 35.29
CA THR A 351 -9.26 13.44 36.15
C THR A 351 -8.34 12.31 35.69
N TYR A 352 -8.24 12.13 34.38
CA TYR A 352 -7.45 11.08 33.74
C TYR A 352 -6.41 11.73 32.80
N PRO A 353 -5.26 12.17 33.32
CA PRO A 353 -4.25 12.84 32.49
C PRO A 353 -3.65 11.89 31.45
N LEU A 354 -3.25 12.45 30.31
CA LEU A 354 -2.58 11.75 29.21
C LEU A 354 -1.27 12.47 28.88
N THR A 355 -0.16 11.74 28.83
CA THR A 355 1.17 12.30 28.52
C THR A 355 1.71 11.73 27.21
N MET A 356 2.28 12.60 26.37
CA MET A 356 2.97 12.21 25.14
C MET A 356 4.47 12.04 25.40
N CYS A 357 5.08 10.96 24.92
CA CYS A 357 6.51 10.72 25.05
C CYS A 357 7.17 10.57 23.68
N GLY A 358 8.01 11.52 23.29
CA GLY A 358 8.85 11.41 22.09
C GLY A 358 10.10 10.59 22.39
N VAL A 359 10.31 9.51 21.65
CA VAL A 359 11.49 8.65 21.78
C VAL A 359 12.28 8.71 20.49
N ASP A 360 13.55 9.09 20.57
CA ASP A 360 14.41 9.14 19.39
C ASP A 360 15.88 8.96 19.79
N PHE A 361 16.65 8.22 19.01
CA PHE A 361 18.10 8.09 19.22
C PHE A 361 18.86 9.39 18.90
N ASN A 362 18.25 10.30 18.12
CA ASN A 362 18.81 11.58 17.72
C ASN A 362 18.35 12.71 18.64
N ASP A 363 19.33 13.40 19.21
CA ASP A 363 19.12 14.49 20.17
C ASP A 363 18.52 15.76 19.53
N ALA A 364 18.74 16.01 18.23
CA ALA A 364 18.07 17.10 17.51
C ALA A 364 16.57 16.83 17.31
N SER A 365 16.18 15.59 16.96
CA SER A 365 14.78 15.17 16.90
C SER A 365 14.08 15.33 18.26
N GLN A 366 14.72 14.89 19.35
CA GLN A 366 14.16 15.07 20.69
C GLN A 366 13.92 16.55 21.03
N ARG A 367 14.87 17.44 20.73
CA ARG A 367 14.69 18.88 20.93
C ARG A 367 13.55 19.45 20.11
N GLU A 368 13.48 19.09 18.83
CA GLU A 368 12.44 19.60 17.94
C GLU A 368 11.05 19.10 18.35
N THR A 369 10.92 17.82 18.71
CA THR A 369 9.71 17.25 19.28
C THR A 369 9.28 18.01 20.55
N ALA A 370 10.20 18.23 21.49
CA ALA A 370 9.88 18.99 22.72
C ALA A 370 9.41 20.41 22.40
N ARG A 371 10.04 21.08 21.43
CA ARG A 371 9.63 22.42 20.96
C ARG A 371 8.21 22.39 20.37
N THR A 372 7.93 21.46 19.45
CA THR A 372 6.62 21.30 18.81
C THR A 372 5.51 21.06 19.83
N LEU A 373 5.73 20.16 20.78
CA LEU A 373 4.75 19.80 21.81
C LEU A 373 4.55 20.92 22.84
N THR A 374 5.62 21.62 23.24
CA THR A 374 5.54 22.79 24.12
C THR A 374 4.70 23.90 23.49
N VAL A 375 4.97 24.25 22.23
CA VAL A 375 4.23 25.29 21.50
C VAL A 375 2.76 24.93 21.36
N ALA A 376 2.43 23.64 21.20
CA ALA A 376 1.07 23.15 21.09
C ALA A 376 0.35 22.98 22.45
N GLY A 377 1.01 23.24 23.58
CA GLY A 377 0.44 23.07 24.93
C GLY A 377 0.17 21.61 25.30
N VAL A 378 0.92 20.67 24.73
CA VAL A 378 0.76 19.22 24.95
C VAL A 378 1.57 18.80 26.19
N PRO A 379 0.99 18.09 27.18
CA PRO A 379 1.75 17.47 28.26
C PRO A 379 2.68 16.40 27.70
N HIS A 380 3.98 16.60 27.85
CA HIS A 380 4.96 15.74 27.17
C HIS A 380 6.27 15.56 27.92
N SER A 381 7.07 14.64 27.39
CA SER A 381 8.44 14.36 27.75
C SER A 381 9.17 13.80 26.53
N THR A 382 10.51 13.85 26.52
CA THR A 382 11.34 13.20 25.50
C THR A 382 12.41 12.33 26.13
N MET A 383 12.80 11.26 25.43
CA MET A 383 13.84 10.34 25.88
C MET A 383 14.62 9.73 24.72
N PHE A 384 15.82 9.26 25.03
CA PHE A 384 16.58 8.40 24.13
C PHE A 384 15.93 7.02 24.02
N GLY A 385 15.93 6.46 22.83
CA GLY A 385 15.61 5.06 22.58
C GLY A 385 16.00 4.65 21.18
N ASP A 386 16.29 3.36 21.02
CA ASP A 386 16.63 2.76 19.74
C ASP A 386 15.53 1.77 19.34
N ILE A 387 15.03 1.87 18.11
CA ILE A 387 14.05 0.92 17.58
C ILE A 387 14.58 -0.52 17.58
N GLY A 388 15.89 -0.69 17.41
CA GLY A 388 16.61 -1.97 17.46
C GLY A 388 16.80 -2.53 18.86
N ASP A 389 16.60 -1.76 19.93
CA ASP A 389 16.75 -2.23 21.31
C ASP A 389 15.69 -1.62 22.25
N PRO A 390 14.44 -2.11 22.20
CA PRO A 390 13.32 -1.47 22.89
C PRO A 390 13.25 -1.77 24.40
N GLU A 391 13.90 -2.81 24.91
CA GLU A 391 13.73 -3.24 26.31
C GLU A 391 14.29 -2.21 27.33
N PRO A 392 15.49 -1.63 27.14
CA PRO A 392 15.98 -0.55 28.00
C PRO A 392 15.10 0.70 27.96
N MET A 393 14.59 1.04 26.77
CA MET A 393 13.66 2.15 26.56
C MET A 393 12.37 1.93 27.35
N GLN A 394 11.79 0.73 27.27
CA GLN A 394 10.57 0.40 28.00
C GLN A 394 10.75 0.50 29.51
N ALA A 395 11.86 -0.04 30.06
CA ALA A 395 12.15 0.05 31.49
C ALA A 395 12.30 1.51 31.95
N ALA A 396 12.99 2.34 31.16
CA ALA A 396 13.13 3.77 31.45
C ALA A 396 11.79 4.51 31.38
N LEU A 397 10.91 4.14 30.44
CA LEU A 397 9.58 4.71 30.30
C LEU A 397 8.70 4.38 31.52
N GLU A 398 8.65 3.11 31.94
CA GLU A 398 7.91 2.67 33.13
C GLU A 398 8.37 3.40 34.40
N ALA A 399 9.68 3.48 34.61
CA ALA A 399 10.27 4.19 35.75
C ALA A 399 9.96 5.69 35.73
N ARG A 400 10.04 6.35 34.56
CA ARG A 400 9.86 7.80 34.44
C ARG A 400 8.44 8.26 34.70
N PHE A 401 7.45 7.50 34.24
CA PHE A 401 6.04 7.90 34.36
C PHE A 401 5.29 7.20 35.49
N GLY A 402 5.92 6.26 36.20
CA GLY A 402 5.25 5.47 37.23
C GLY A 402 4.06 4.69 36.64
N VAL A 403 4.33 4.02 35.52
CA VAL A 403 3.37 3.21 34.76
C VAL A 403 3.95 1.81 34.53
N THR A 404 3.09 0.86 34.17
CA THR A 404 3.51 -0.41 33.56
C THR A 404 3.21 -0.37 32.07
N ARG A 405 3.82 -1.25 31.28
CA ARG A 405 3.49 -1.46 29.84
C ARG A 405 1.99 -1.60 29.55
N GLU A 406 1.20 -2.09 30.51
CA GLU A 406 -0.26 -2.21 30.38
C GLU A 406 -0.97 -0.85 30.28
N GLN A 407 -0.31 0.24 30.65
CA GLN A 407 -0.84 1.60 30.61
C GLN A 407 -0.19 2.45 29.52
N VAL A 408 0.57 1.83 28.62
CA VAL A 408 1.34 2.49 27.56
C VAL A 408 0.79 2.09 26.20
N LEU A 409 0.49 3.06 25.36
CA LEU A 409 0.25 2.87 23.93
C LEU A 409 1.52 3.24 23.17
N HIS A 410 2.11 2.28 22.48
CA HIS A 410 3.19 2.59 21.54
C HIS A 410 2.60 3.01 20.21
N VAL A 411 3.23 4.00 19.58
CA VAL A 411 2.95 4.40 18.20
C VAL A 411 4.27 4.54 17.45
N ARG A 412 4.26 4.36 16.13
CA ARG A 412 5.33 4.81 15.23
C ARG A 412 4.86 4.79 13.79
N SER A 413 5.50 5.61 12.95
CA SER A 413 5.25 5.65 11.51
C SER A 413 6.53 5.56 10.71
N PHE A 414 6.59 4.60 9.79
CA PHE A 414 7.63 4.44 8.76
C PHE A 414 9.04 4.30 9.33
N LEU A 415 9.27 3.29 10.17
CA LEU A 415 10.54 3.15 10.89
C LEU A 415 11.05 1.71 11.01
N ASP A 416 10.20 0.69 11.03
CA ASP A 416 10.65 -0.71 11.16
C ASP A 416 11.49 -1.15 9.94
N HIS A 417 11.24 -0.57 8.77
CA HIS A 417 12.06 -0.80 7.57
C HIS A 417 13.43 -0.13 7.61
N ASP A 418 13.58 0.97 8.36
CA ASP A 418 14.81 1.76 8.50
C ASP A 418 15.62 1.40 9.75
N ARG A 419 15.23 0.32 10.44
CA ARG A 419 16.00 -0.20 11.57
C ARG A 419 17.35 -0.74 11.08
N PRO A 420 18.41 -0.66 11.91
CA PRO A 420 19.65 -1.36 11.62
C PRO A 420 19.43 -2.86 11.38
N PHE A 421 20.03 -3.40 10.32
CA PHE A 421 20.02 -4.84 10.10
C PHE A 421 20.83 -5.54 11.19
N LEU A 422 20.14 -6.33 12.01
CA LEU A 422 20.76 -7.27 12.93
C LEU A 422 20.69 -8.67 12.34
N LYS A 423 21.84 -9.32 12.21
CA LYS A 423 21.91 -10.70 11.73
C LYS A 423 21.09 -11.60 12.68
N PRO A 424 20.19 -12.45 12.15
CA PRO A 424 19.43 -13.38 12.98
C PRO A 424 20.36 -14.25 13.83
N THR A 425 20.01 -14.41 15.10
CA THR A 425 20.77 -15.21 16.06
C THR A 425 20.37 -16.68 16.01
N ARG A 426 19.12 -16.97 15.62
CA ARG A 426 18.60 -18.34 15.50
C ARG A 426 18.76 -18.86 14.07
N PRO A 427 19.21 -20.11 13.88
CA PRO A 427 19.24 -20.71 12.56
C PRO A 427 17.81 -20.87 12.02
N ALA A 428 17.64 -20.57 10.75
CA ALA A 428 16.41 -20.84 10.02
C ALA A 428 16.29 -22.33 9.70
N ASP A 429 15.06 -22.84 9.65
CA ASP A 429 14.78 -24.13 9.01
C ASP A 429 15.04 -24.01 7.50
N VAL A 430 15.76 -24.96 6.92
CA VAL A 430 16.21 -24.91 5.52
C VAL A 430 15.05 -24.88 4.52
N VAL A 431 13.92 -25.53 4.82
CA VAL A 431 12.73 -25.54 3.94
C VAL A 431 12.06 -24.18 4.00
N ILE A 432 11.89 -23.61 5.19
CA ILE A 432 11.30 -22.28 5.36
C ILE A 432 12.20 -21.20 4.74
N GLU A 433 13.51 -21.28 4.96
CA GLU A 433 14.49 -20.35 4.39
C GLU A 433 14.39 -20.33 2.85
N ALA A 434 14.43 -21.50 2.22
CA ALA A 434 14.28 -21.64 0.78
C ALA A 434 12.93 -21.12 0.29
N ALA A 435 11.85 -21.38 1.03
CA ALA A 435 10.51 -20.94 0.66
C ALA A 435 10.36 -19.41 0.71
N ILE A 436 10.86 -18.75 1.76
CA ILE A 436 10.83 -17.28 1.88
C ILE A 436 11.65 -16.63 0.75
N ASN A 437 12.82 -17.18 0.44
CA ASN A 437 13.64 -16.71 -0.67
C ASN A 437 12.99 -16.94 -2.05
N ALA A 438 12.17 -17.98 -2.19
CA ALA A 438 11.49 -18.29 -3.45
C ALA A 438 10.26 -17.41 -3.71
N VAL A 439 9.53 -17.00 -2.67
CA VAL A 439 8.30 -16.19 -2.81
C VAL A 439 8.53 -14.68 -2.79
N SER A 440 9.74 -14.23 -2.49
CA SER A 440 10.09 -12.81 -2.49
C SER A 440 11.30 -12.55 -3.37
N ASP A 441 11.14 -11.65 -4.33
CA ASP A 441 12.22 -11.17 -5.19
C ASP A 441 12.98 -9.96 -4.59
N ALA A 442 12.71 -9.61 -3.33
CA ALA A 442 13.35 -8.48 -2.68
C ALA A 442 14.87 -8.72 -2.57
N ALA A 443 15.63 -7.64 -2.66
CA ALA A 443 17.07 -7.65 -2.43
C ALA A 443 17.40 -6.52 -1.44
N TYR A 444 18.27 -6.83 -0.48
CA TYR A 444 18.72 -5.91 0.55
C TYR A 444 20.24 -5.92 0.61
N VAL A 445 20.82 -4.87 1.19
CA VAL A 445 22.26 -4.74 1.33
C VAL A 445 22.61 -4.36 2.75
N ASP A 446 23.63 -5.01 3.30
CA ASP A 446 24.34 -4.50 4.46
C ASP A 446 25.33 -3.44 3.99
N ASN A 447 25.00 -2.17 4.18
CA ASN A 447 25.84 -1.06 3.72
C ASN A 447 27.21 -0.96 4.41
N GLN A 448 27.42 -1.66 5.53
CA GLN A 448 28.74 -1.74 6.15
C GLN A 448 29.70 -2.63 5.34
N THR A 449 29.17 -3.66 4.66
CA THR A 449 29.96 -4.69 3.98
C THR A 449 29.74 -4.75 2.46
N GLY A 450 28.64 -4.17 1.96
CA GLY A 450 28.17 -4.33 0.58
C GLY A 450 27.55 -5.70 0.28
N ALA A 451 27.44 -6.57 1.28
CA ALA A 451 26.96 -7.93 1.10
C ALA A 451 25.44 -7.98 0.91
N LEU A 452 24.99 -8.93 0.08
CA LEU A 452 23.58 -9.27 -0.07
C LEU A 452 23.00 -9.79 1.24
N VAL A 453 21.93 -9.15 1.69
CA VAL A 453 21.04 -9.70 2.71
C VAL A 453 19.84 -10.32 1.98
N THR A 454 19.66 -11.63 2.15
CA THR A 454 18.59 -12.38 1.47
C THR A 454 17.21 -12.07 2.07
N PRO A 455 16.10 -12.32 1.33
CA PRO A 455 14.75 -12.24 1.87
C PRO A 455 14.57 -12.99 3.19
N SER A 456 15.10 -14.21 3.28
CA SER A 456 15.02 -15.03 4.49
C SER A 456 15.77 -14.40 5.66
N ALA A 457 17.01 -13.93 5.45
CA ALA A 457 17.81 -13.30 6.49
C ALA A 457 17.13 -12.04 7.03
N ALA A 458 16.58 -11.21 6.14
CA ALA A 458 15.85 -10.02 6.52
C ALA A 458 14.54 -10.37 7.25
N PHE A 459 13.82 -11.42 6.83
CA PHE A 459 12.58 -11.88 7.48
C PHE A 459 12.84 -12.38 8.90
N PHE A 460 13.85 -13.23 9.13
CA PHE A 460 14.17 -13.71 10.48
C PHE A 460 14.73 -12.59 11.37
N SER A 461 15.43 -11.61 10.79
CA SER A 461 15.82 -10.39 11.50
C SER A 461 14.60 -9.59 11.97
N LEU A 462 13.56 -9.52 11.12
CA LEU A 462 12.28 -8.89 11.46
C LEU A 462 11.54 -9.68 12.55
N VAL A 463 11.54 -11.01 12.52
CA VAL A 463 10.93 -11.84 13.58
C VAL A 463 11.59 -11.57 14.93
N GLU A 464 12.92 -11.60 15.01
CA GLU A 464 13.66 -11.32 16.25
C GLU A 464 13.45 -9.86 16.72
N HIS A 465 13.27 -8.93 15.78
CA HIS A 465 12.85 -7.56 16.06
C HIS A 465 11.46 -7.49 16.70
N TRP A 466 10.48 -8.17 16.13
CA TRP A 466 9.15 -8.22 16.71
C TRP A 466 9.12 -8.90 18.08
N GLU A 467 9.96 -9.91 18.32
CA GLU A 467 10.06 -10.54 19.63
C GLU A 467 10.59 -9.60 20.71
N ARG A 468 11.61 -8.77 20.39
CA ARG A 468 12.09 -7.72 21.29
C ARG A 468 10.97 -6.73 21.61
N TRP A 469 10.22 -6.30 20.60
CA TRP A 469 9.08 -5.41 20.80
C TRP A 469 7.93 -6.07 21.57
N ALA A 470 7.60 -7.33 21.29
CA ALA A 470 6.53 -8.05 21.98
C ALA A 470 6.76 -8.12 23.50
N ARG A 471 8.02 -8.18 23.95
CA ARG A 471 8.38 -8.11 25.38
C ARG A 471 8.18 -6.73 26.00
N CYS A 472 7.96 -5.69 25.21
CA CYS A 472 7.73 -4.32 25.69
C CYS A 472 6.26 -3.92 25.68
N LEU A 473 5.41 -4.61 24.89
CA LEU A 473 4.02 -4.24 24.68
C LEU A 473 3.09 -4.83 25.75
N GLY A 474 2.14 -4.01 26.23
CA GLY A 474 1.00 -4.45 27.05
C GLY A 474 -0.30 -4.49 26.26
N GLN A 475 -1.44 -4.47 26.95
CA GLN A 475 -2.79 -4.58 26.40
C GLN A 475 -3.15 -3.53 25.32
N HIS A 476 -2.50 -2.37 25.31
CA HIS A 476 -2.76 -1.34 24.29
C HIS A 476 -1.89 -1.51 23.04
N GLY A 477 -0.87 -2.35 23.12
CA GLY A 477 -0.02 -2.73 21.99
C GLY A 477 0.64 -1.56 21.28
N LEU A 478 0.71 -1.68 19.95
CA LEU A 478 1.43 -0.79 19.07
C LEU A 478 0.56 -0.36 17.88
N LEU A 479 0.34 0.95 17.70
CA LEU A 479 -0.13 1.49 16.42
C LEU A 479 1.05 1.70 15.49
N VAL A 480 1.06 0.96 14.39
CA VAL A 480 2.13 1.02 13.41
C VAL A 480 1.58 1.39 12.04
N LEU A 481 2.24 2.36 11.42
CA LEU A 481 2.07 2.70 10.02
C LEU A 481 3.37 2.34 9.31
N GLU A 482 3.34 1.43 8.34
CA GLU A 482 4.57 0.96 7.70
C GLU A 482 4.44 0.84 6.18
N VAL A 483 5.53 1.19 5.48
CA VAL A 483 5.69 1.06 4.04
C VAL A 483 6.33 -0.28 3.67
N ASN A 484 5.88 -0.85 2.56
CA ASN A 484 6.18 -2.20 2.10
C ASN A 484 6.60 -2.14 0.61
N ASN A 485 7.35 -3.15 0.16
CA ASN A 485 7.72 -3.30 -1.25
C ASN A 485 6.66 -4.10 -2.03
N LEU A 486 6.70 -4.01 -3.37
CA LEU A 486 5.94 -4.89 -4.26
C LEU A 486 6.87 -5.85 -4.98
N ASP A 487 6.36 -7.03 -5.35
CA ASP A 487 7.06 -7.96 -6.24
C ASP A 487 7.22 -7.38 -7.65
N LEU A 488 8.07 -7.99 -8.46
CA LEU A 488 8.41 -7.57 -9.82
C LEU A 488 7.18 -7.54 -10.75
N ILE A 489 6.30 -8.55 -10.66
CA ILE A 489 5.12 -8.67 -11.52
C ILE A 489 4.14 -7.55 -11.19
N SER A 490 3.87 -7.32 -9.90
CA SER A 490 3.02 -6.24 -9.44
C SER A 490 3.62 -4.86 -9.71
N THR A 491 4.93 -4.69 -9.53
CA THR A 491 5.63 -3.43 -9.84
C THR A 491 5.48 -3.06 -11.31
N LEU A 492 5.64 -4.02 -12.22
CA LEU A 492 5.42 -3.79 -13.65
C LEU A 492 3.95 -3.49 -13.95
N LYS A 493 3.01 -4.26 -13.37
CA LYS A 493 1.57 -4.11 -13.58
C LYS A 493 1.05 -2.73 -13.17
N TYR A 494 1.51 -2.21 -12.03
CA TYR A 494 1.01 -0.96 -11.44
C TYR A 494 1.97 0.23 -11.62
N MET A 495 2.96 0.15 -12.51
CA MET A 495 4.02 1.17 -12.66
C MET A 495 3.50 2.59 -12.94
N HIS A 496 2.32 2.74 -13.55
CA HIS A 496 1.73 4.05 -13.85
C HIS A 496 1.08 4.74 -12.64
N GLU A 497 0.85 4.01 -11.55
CA GLU A 497 0.16 4.54 -10.36
C GLU A 497 0.94 4.31 -9.05
N ALA A 498 1.73 3.23 -8.97
CA ALA A 498 2.48 2.85 -7.78
C ALA A 498 3.87 3.48 -7.78
N THR A 499 4.32 3.98 -6.62
CA THR A 499 5.68 4.53 -6.48
C THR A 499 6.78 3.47 -6.35
N SER A 500 6.43 2.18 -6.44
CA SER A 500 7.25 1.06 -5.93
C SER A 500 8.60 0.95 -6.62
N LEU A 501 8.66 1.10 -7.95
CA LEU A 501 9.90 0.90 -8.68
C LEU A 501 11.03 1.82 -8.21
N HIS A 502 10.79 3.13 -8.09
CA HIS A 502 11.82 4.06 -7.63
C HIS A 502 12.02 3.98 -6.12
N PHE A 503 10.92 3.85 -5.37
CA PHE A 503 10.96 3.86 -3.92
C PHE A 503 11.71 2.64 -3.38
N ASP A 504 11.38 1.44 -3.87
CA ASP A 504 12.04 0.20 -3.48
C ASP A 504 13.53 0.23 -3.86
N CYS A 505 13.87 0.81 -5.03
CA CYS A 505 15.25 0.94 -5.51
C CYS A 505 16.10 1.81 -4.56
N VAL A 506 15.68 3.06 -4.32
CA VAL A 506 16.49 3.99 -3.52
C VAL A 506 16.59 3.57 -2.07
N GLN A 507 15.50 3.04 -1.50
CA GLN A 507 15.48 2.54 -0.14
C GLN A 507 16.38 1.32 0.03
N ALA A 508 16.28 0.33 -0.85
CA ALA A 508 17.13 -0.85 -0.76
C ALA A 508 18.61 -0.47 -0.88
N HIS A 509 18.99 0.39 -1.83
CA HIS A 509 20.39 0.85 -1.94
C HIS A 509 20.87 1.62 -0.72
N SER A 510 19.97 2.33 -0.01
CA SER A 510 20.30 3.02 1.25
C SER A 510 20.40 2.10 2.46
N GLY A 511 20.22 0.79 2.29
CA GLY A 511 20.32 -0.20 3.37
C GLY A 511 19.01 -0.44 4.13
N GLN A 512 17.92 0.17 3.68
CA GLN A 512 16.59 -0.02 4.26
C GLN A 512 15.98 -1.35 3.80
N MET A 513 15.19 -1.95 4.68
CA MET A 513 14.62 -3.29 4.52
C MET A 513 13.10 -3.25 4.34
N LEU A 514 12.64 -2.69 3.22
CA LEU A 514 11.23 -2.72 2.83
C LEU A 514 10.76 -4.15 2.56
N MET A 515 9.82 -4.63 3.35
CA MET A 515 9.32 -6.00 3.26
C MET A 515 8.02 -6.09 2.45
N PRO A 516 7.69 -7.27 1.89
CA PRO A 516 6.33 -7.52 1.45
C PRO A 516 5.37 -7.41 2.63
N ALA A 517 4.20 -6.83 2.42
CA ALA A 517 3.21 -6.64 3.49
C ALA A 517 2.80 -7.96 4.19
N THR A 518 2.80 -9.06 3.43
CA THR A 518 2.59 -10.42 3.94
C THR A 518 3.68 -10.84 4.91
N HIS A 519 4.96 -10.63 4.57
CA HIS A 519 6.10 -10.94 5.42
C HIS A 519 6.14 -10.06 6.67
N PHE A 520 5.78 -8.77 6.55
CA PHE A 520 5.66 -7.88 7.68
C PHE A 520 4.64 -8.38 8.72
N SER A 521 3.45 -8.75 8.25
CA SER A 521 2.37 -9.28 9.11
C SER A 521 2.68 -10.67 9.66
N LEU A 522 3.26 -11.56 8.84
CA LEU A 522 3.67 -12.90 9.28
C LEU A 522 4.78 -12.84 10.32
N GLY A 523 5.74 -11.92 10.17
CA GLY A 523 6.81 -11.71 11.15
C GLY A 523 6.27 -11.30 12.52
N ALA A 524 5.32 -10.36 12.55
CA ALA A 524 4.65 -9.94 13.77
C ALA A 524 3.87 -11.10 14.43
N ALA A 525 3.10 -11.85 13.64
CA ALA A 525 2.31 -12.99 14.14
C ALA A 525 3.19 -14.13 14.67
N THR A 526 4.35 -14.35 14.05
CA THR A 526 5.36 -15.32 14.52
C THR A 526 5.92 -14.94 15.89
N ALA A 527 6.03 -13.64 16.18
CA ALA A 527 6.42 -13.12 17.48
C ALA A 527 5.27 -13.05 18.51
N GLY A 528 4.04 -13.41 18.13
CA GLY A 528 2.85 -13.34 19.00
C GLY A 528 2.14 -12.00 19.01
N LEU A 529 2.34 -11.18 17.98
CA LEU A 529 1.65 -9.91 17.78
C LEU A 529 0.67 -10.04 16.63
N LEU A 530 -0.62 -9.81 16.89
CA LEU A 530 -1.67 -9.93 15.88
C LEU A 530 -2.34 -8.59 15.61
N PRO A 531 -2.74 -8.31 14.36
CA PRO A 531 -3.51 -7.13 14.04
C PRO A 531 -4.88 -7.20 14.72
N SER A 532 -5.28 -6.10 15.37
CA SER A 532 -6.67 -5.89 15.77
C SER A 532 -7.55 -5.70 14.53
N ALA A 533 -8.87 -5.66 14.74
CA ALA A 533 -9.77 -5.15 13.71
C ALA A 533 -9.37 -3.72 13.27
N GLY A 534 -9.71 -3.37 12.03
CA GLY A 534 -9.51 -2.02 11.49
C GLY A 534 -8.22 -1.80 10.70
N THR A 535 -7.46 -2.85 10.35
CA THR A 535 -6.30 -2.70 9.46
C THR A 535 -6.69 -2.02 8.15
N LEU A 536 -5.96 -0.97 7.79
CA LEU A 536 -6.09 -0.27 6.51
C LEU A 536 -4.86 -0.50 5.65
N THR A 537 -5.07 -0.56 4.34
CA THR A 537 -4.02 -0.65 3.34
C THR A 537 -4.08 0.53 2.38
N TYR A 538 -2.92 0.90 1.82
CA TYR A 538 -2.84 1.93 0.80
C TYR A 538 -2.04 1.50 -0.43
N PRO A 539 -2.42 1.95 -1.64
CA PRO A 539 -3.57 2.82 -1.93
C PRO A 539 -4.92 2.19 -1.58
N LYS A 540 -5.87 3.04 -1.15
CA LYS A 540 -7.22 2.55 -0.84
C LYS A 540 -7.84 1.99 -2.11
N ASP A 541 -8.56 0.88 -1.98
CA ASP A 541 -9.30 0.24 -3.07
C ASP A 541 -8.44 -0.30 -4.23
N SER A 542 -7.12 -0.41 -4.02
CA SER A 542 -6.22 -1.05 -4.98
C SER A 542 -6.04 -2.55 -4.68
N ALA A 543 -5.67 -3.30 -5.71
CA ALA A 543 -5.36 -4.72 -5.61
C ALA A 543 -3.93 -5.00 -5.12
N TYR A 544 -3.17 -3.98 -4.69
CA TYR A 544 -1.86 -4.14 -4.06
C TYR A 544 -1.75 -3.30 -2.78
N THR A 545 -0.79 -3.66 -1.92
CA THR A 545 -0.54 -2.97 -0.66
C THR A 545 0.87 -2.43 -0.63
N ARG A 546 1.00 -1.11 -0.48
CA ARG A 546 2.28 -0.41 -0.24
C ARG A 546 2.41 0.08 1.19
N ILE A 547 1.31 0.40 1.86
CA ILE A 547 1.34 0.87 3.24
C ILE A 547 0.30 0.10 4.03
N VAL A 548 0.66 -0.31 5.24
CA VAL A 548 -0.24 -0.94 6.20
C VAL A 548 -0.34 -0.04 7.43
N LEU A 549 -1.57 0.28 7.83
CA LEU A 549 -1.89 0.92 9.10
C LEU A 549 -2.66 -0.08 9.96
N GLN A 550 -2.12 -0.43 11.12
CA GLN A 550 -2.73 -1.43 12.01
C GLN A 550 -2.34 -1.20 13.47
N GLN A 551 -3.16 -1.73 14.37
CA GLN A 551 -2.78 -1.93 15.77
C GLN A 551 -2.35 -3.37 15.97
N LEU A 552 -1.11 -3.59 16.41
CA LEU A 552 -0.59 -4.89 16.78
C LEU A 552 -0.76 -5.10 18.29
N LEU A 553 -1.39 -6.20 18.66
CA LEU A 553 -1.71 -6.55 20.04
C LEU A 553 -1.05 -7.89 20.43
N PRO A 554 -0.53 -8.03 21.66
CA PRO A 554 -0.12 -9.33 22.19
C PRO A 554 -1.26 -10.34 22.15
N ALA A 555 -0.97 -11.54 21.65
CA ALA A 555 -1.92 -12.63 21.54
C ALA A 555 -1.53 -13.82 22.45
N PRO A 556 -2.50 -14.61 22.94
CA PRO A 556 -2.24 -15.80 23.75
C PRO A 556 -1.58 -16.96 22.97
N VAL A 557 -1.53 -16.85 21.64
CA VAL A 557 -0.89 -17.81 20.73
C VAL A 557 -0.02 -17.07 19.71
N ARG A 558 1.03 -17.75 19.25
CA ARG A 558 1.86 -17.32 18.11
C ARG A 558 1.41 -18.05 16.86
N LEU A 559 1.34 -17.35 15.72
CA LEU A 559 1.04 -17.96 14.44
C LEU A 559 2.32 -18.00 13.63
N ARG A 560 2.80 -19.20 13.28
CA ARG A 560 4.07 -19.37 12.57
C ARG A 560 3.97 -20.42 11.47
N LEU A 561 4.96 -20.41 10.58
CA LEU A 561 5.15 -21.47 9.61
C LEU A 561 5.60 -22.76 10.33
N PRO A 562 5.01 -23.93 10.04
CA PRO A 562 5.47 -25.20 10.58
C PRO A 562 6.74 -25.68 9.88
N THR A 563 7.62 -26.34 10.63
CA THR A 563 8.80 -27.03 10.07
C THR A 563 8.53 -28.52 9.92
N LEU A 564 9.42 -29.25 9.26
CA LEU A 564 9.31 -30.71 9.17
C LEU A 564 9.40 -31.39 10.54
N ASP A 565 10.04 -30.77 11.54
CA ASP A 565 10.10 -31.25 12.91
C ASP A 565 8.76 -31.18 13.63
N ASP A 566 7.82 -30.37 13.13
CA ASP A 566 6.45 -30.32 13.65
C ASP A 566 5.60 -31.53 13.19
N LEU A 567 6.03 -32.34 12.22
CA LEU A 567 5.24 -33.44 11.66
C LEU A 567 4.64 -34.40 12.70
N PRO A 568 5.38 -34.88 13.71
CA PRO A 568 4.79 -35.74 14.76
C PRO A 568 3.68 -35.03 15.54
N LYS A 569 3.84 -33.73 15.83
CA LYS A 569 2.84 -32.92 16.54
C LYS A 569 1.62 -32.64 15.66
N LEU A 570 1.83 -32.39 14.36
CA LEU A 570 0.76 -32.23 13.38
C LEU A 570 -0.06 -33.52 13.23
N SER A 571 0.60 -34.68 13.12
CA SER A 571 -0.08 -35.98 13.09
C SER A 571 -0.91 -36.23 14.35
N ALA A 572 -0.42 -35.81 15.52
CA ALA A 572 -1.19 -35.87 16.77
C ALA A 572 -2.40 -34.92 16.78
N LEU A 573 -2.27 -33.71 16.20
CA LEU A 573 -3.37 -32.76 16.06
C LEU A 573 -4.47 -33.27 15.13
N GLU A 574 -4.12 -33.96 14.03
CA GLU A 574 -5.08 -34.47 13.04
C GLU A 574 -6.15 -35.39 13.66
N VAL A 575 -5.82 -36.14 14.71
CA VAL A 575 -6.79 -37.01 15.43
C VAL A 575 -8.02 -36.23 15.92
N PHE A 576 -7.88 -34.91 16.18
CA PHE A 576 -8.98 -34.07 16.64
C PHE A 576 -10.02 -33.71 15.58
N TRP A 577 -9.79 -34.06 14.30
CA TRP A 577 -10.86 -34.06 13.30
C TRP A 577 -11.98 -35.04 13.64
N ARG A 578 -11.68 -36.11 14.41
CA ARG A 578 -12.61 -37.18 14.78
C ARG A 578 -13.32 -37.81 13.57
N SER A 579 -12.62 -37.85 12.43
CA SER A 579 -13.17 -38.32 11.16
C SER A 579 -12.08 -38.80 10.20
N ASP A 580 -12.07 -40.09 9.89
CA ASP A 580 -11.06 -40.72 9.01
C ASP A 580 -11.08 -40.20 7.57
N VAL A 581 -12.14 -39.47 7.17
CA VAL A 581 -12.23 -38.85 5.83
C VAL A 581 -11.63 -37.44 5.79
N LEU A 582 -11.29 -36.86 6.94
CA LEU A 582 -10.69 -35.53 7.07
C LEU A 582 -9.22 -35.60 7.45
N ILE A 583 -8.87 -36.58 8.28
CA ILE A 583 -7.50 -36.84 8.76
C ILE A 583 -6.55 -36.98 7.58
N ALA A 584 -5.51 -36.15 7.54
CA ALA A 584 -4.36 -36.31 6.67
C ALA A 584 -3.33 -37.24 7.33
N ASP A 585 -2.81 -38.19 6.57
CA ASP A 585 -1.68 -39.01 7.01
C ASP A 585 -0.36 -38.22 6.93
N GLU A 586 0.69 -38.73 7.58
CA GLU A 586 1.99 -38.07 7.58
C GLU A 586 2.53 -37.80 6.16
N PRO A 587 2.45 -38.71 5.16
CA PRO A 587 2.83 -38.40 3.79
C PRO A 587 2.10 -37.20 3.20
N THR A 588 0.79 -37.08 3.43
CA THR A 588 -0.01 -35.93 2.98
C THR A 588 0.41 -34.64 3.68
N LEU A 589 0.62 -34.69 5.00
CA LEU A 589 1.10 -33.54 5.78
C LEU A 589 2.47 -33.08 5.30
N ARG A 590 3.41 -34.01 5.11
CA ARG A 590 4.74 -33.75 4.58
C ARG A 590 4.66 -33.10 3.20
N ALA A 591 3.81 -33.63 2.30
CA ALA A 591 3.61 -33.07 0.98
C ALA A 591 3.13 -31.61 1.02
N ARG A 592 2.19 -31.27 1.93
CA ARG A 592 1.75 -29.87 2.13
C ARG A 592 2.89 -28.97 2.60
N LEU A 593 3.63 -29.42 3.61
CA LEU A 593 4.75 -28.68 4.21
C LEU A 593 5.89 -28.45 3.21
N THR A 594 6.11 -29.34 2.25
CA THR A 594 7.17 -29.18 1.25
C THR A 594 6.71 -28.47 -0.01
N ALA A 595 5.46 -28.67 -0.45
CA ALA A 595 4.97 -28.09 -1.70
C ALA A 595 4.65 -26.59 -1.56
N HIS A 596 4.08 -26.20 -0.41
CA HIS A 596 3.76 -24.79 -0.15
C HIS A 596 4.06 -24.40 1.31
N PRO A 597 5.34 -24.34 1.72
CA PRO A 597 5.71 -24.13 3.11
C PRO A 597 5.15 -22.81 3.70
N THR A 598 5.13 -21.74 2.89
CA THR A 598 4.65 -20.40 3.29
C THR A 598 3.13 -20.28 3.41
N GLY A 599 2.36 -21.26 2.95
CA GLY A 599 0.90 -21.28 3.10
C GLY A 599 0.39 -22.17 4.23
N GLN A 600 1.28 -22.84 4.97
CA GLN A 600 0.89 -23.64 6.12
C GLN A 600 1.08 -22.80 7.39
N LEU A 601 0.10 -22.84 8.30
CA LEU A 601 0.19 -22.11 9.57
C LEU A 601 -0.12 -23.03 10.74
N VAL A 602 0.64 -22.88 11.82
CA VAL A 602 0.36 -23.48 13.12
C VAL A 602 0.18 -22.40 14.16
N ALA A 603 -0.68 -22.69 15.13
CA ALA A 603 -0.83 -21.88 16.33
C ALA A 603 -0.11 -22.58 17.50
N GLU A 604 0.80 -21.85 18.13
CA GLU A 604 1.59 -22.31 19.26
C GLU A 604 1.21 -21.52 20.52
N ALA A 605 0.89 -22.22 21.61
CA ALA A 605 0.63 -21.61 22.91
C ALA A 605 1.92 -21.12 23.57
N ALA A 606 1.81 -20.30 24.62
CA ALA A 606 2.96 -19.71 25.31
C ALA A 606 3.96 -20.74 25.88
N ASP A 607 3.52 -21.98 26.13
CA ASP A 607 4.36 -23.09 26.61
C ASP A 607 5.06 -23.89 25.49
N GLY A 608 4.87 -23.50 24.22
CA GLY A 608 5.43 -24.18 23.05
C GLY A 608 4.54 -25.31 22.48
N THR A 609 3.36 -25.54 23.05
CA THR A 609 2.44 -26.57 22.56
C THR A 609 1.74 -26.12 21.28
N LEU A 610 1.77 -26.97 20.23
CA LEU A 610 0.93 -26.76 19.05
C LEU A 610 -0.52 -27.08 19.38
N VAL A 611 -1.40 -26.10 19.23
CA VAL A 611 -2.82 -26.21 19.60
C VAL A 611 -3.76 -26.21 18.39
N ALA A 612 -3.30 -25.76 17.22
CA ALA A 612 -4.07 -25.81 15.98
C ALA A 612 -3.16 -25.72 14.75
N ALA A 613 -3.67 -26.17 13.61
CA ALA A 613 -3.03 -26.04 12.31
C ALA A 613 -4.06 -25.70 11.22
N MET A 614 -3.66 -24.89 10.26
CA MET A 614 -4.41 -24.57 9.05
C MET A 614 -3.55 -24.80 7.83
N TYR A 615 -4.09 -25.54 6.87
CA TYR A 615 -3.42 -25.92 5.65
C TYR A 615 -4.01 -25.21 4.45
N THR A 616 -3.16 -24.71 3.56
CA THR A 616 -3.59 -24.03 2.33
C THR A 616 -2.72 -24.43 1.14
N GLN A 617 -3.17 -24.09 -0.06
CA GLN A 617 -2.34 -24.12 -1.27
C GLN A 617 -2.76 -23.01 -2.22
N ARG A 618 -1.88 -22.62 -3.14
CA ARG A 618 -2.21 -21.72 -4.25
C ARG A 618 -2.73 -22.56 -5.43
N ILE A 619 -3.84 -22.16 -6.04
CA ILE A 619 -4.41 -22.77 -7.25
C ILE A 619 -4.73 -21.67 -8.27
N ARG A 620 -4.85 -22.04 -9.55
CA ARG A 620 -5.13 -21.10 -10.63
C ARG A 620 -6.47 -20.37 -10.47
N SER A 621 -7.54 -21.13 -10.25
CA SER A 621 -8.90 -20.62 -10.19
C SER A 621 -9.80 -21.48 -9.29
N SER A 622 -10.89 -20.89 -8.80
CA SER A 622 -11.88 -21.55 -7.94
C SER A 622 -12.62 -22.68 -8.66
N GLU A 623 -12.83 -22.56 -9.97
CA GLU A 623 -13.61 -23.50 -10.78
C GLU A 623 -12.96 -24.90 -10.81
N ALA A 624 -11.64 -24.96 -10.68
CA ALA A 624 -10.90 -26.23 -10.59
C ALA A 624 -11.32 -27.09 -9.39
N LEU A 625 -11.97 -26.50 -8.38
CA LEU A 625 -12.48 -27.21 -7.21
C LEU A 625 -13.79 -27.98 -7.49
N LEU A 626 -14.54 -27.63 -8.53
CA LEU A 626 -15.82 -28.27 -8.86
C LEU A 626 -15.65 -29.70 -9.39
N ASP A 627 -14.51 -29.99 -10.02
CA ASP A 627 -14.22 -31.26 -10.68
C ASP A 627 -13.14 -32.10 -9.95
N THR A 628 -12.77 -31.71 -8.72
CA THR A 628 -11.72 -32.39 -7.96
C THR A 628 -12.25 -33.25 -6.82
N THR A 629 -11.37 -34.02 -6.21
CA THR A 629 -11.66 -34.81 -5.01
C THR A 629 -10.63 -34.51 -3.93
N ARG A 630 -10.97 -34.83 -2.67
CA ARG A 630 -10.04 -34.74 -1.54
C ARG A 630 -8.75 -35.54 -1.77
N ALA A 631 -8.78 -36.62 -2.56
CA ALA A 631 -7.60 -37.43 -2.86
C ALA A 631 -6.70 -36.82 -3.96
N THR A 632 -7.23 -35.93 -4.80
CA THR A 632 -6.53 -35.39 -5.97
C THR A 632 -6.27 -33.89 -5.91
N GLU A 633 -6.88 -33.17 -4.97
CA GLU A 633 -6.81 -31.71 -4.90
C GLU A 633 -5.40 -31.14 -4.77
N LEU A 634 -4.44 -31.86 -4.18
CA LEU A 634 -3.05 -31.41 -4.08
C LEU A 634 -2.36 -31.28 -5.45
N LYS A 635 -2.89 -31.94 -6.49
CA LYS A 635 -2.41 -31.80 -7.87
C LYS A 635 -2.79 -30.46 -8.50
N LEU A 636 -3.72 -29.72 -7.90
CA LEU A 636 -4.11 -28.39 -8.37
C LEU A 636 -3.12 -27.31 -7.96
N HIS A 637 -2.15 -27.63 -7.09
CA HIS A 637 -1.21 -26.65 -6.61
C HIS A 637 -0.41 -26.03 -7.76
N GLU A 638 -0.52 -24.71 -7.90
CA GLU A 638 0.26 -23.91 -8.83
C GLU A 638 0.93 -22.79 -8.04
N PRO A 639 2.27 -22.80 -7.93
CA PRO A 639 3.00 -21.68 -7.34
C PRO A 639 2.58 -20.36 -8.02
N GLY A 640 2.16 -19.38 -7.24
CA GLY A 640 1.67 -18.09 -7.75
C GLY A 640 0.24 -18.07 -8.30
N GLY A 641 -0.51 -19.17 -8.25
CA GLY A 641 -1.93 -19.20 -8.68
C GLY A 641 -2.79 -18.15 -7.94
N ALA A 642 -3.78 -17.53 -8.58
CA ALA A 642 -4.48 -16.36 -8.03
C ALA A 642 -5.41 -16.66 -6.84
N VAL A 643 -5.69 -17.94 -6.53
CA VAL A 643 -6.63 -18.35 -5.49
C VAL A 643 -5.91 -19.09 -4.36
N VAL A 644 -6.17 -18.69 -3.12
CA VAL A 644 -5.76 -19.44 -1.93
C VAL A 644 -6.83 -20.49 -1.62
N GLN A 645 -6.52 -21.77 -1.81
CA GLN A 645 -7.38 -22.86 -1.39
C GLN A 645 -7.16 -23.21 0.09
N LEU A 646 -8.22 -23.14 0.89
CA LEU A 646 -8.26 -23.61 2.27
C LEU A 646 -8.46 -25.13 2.27
N LEU A 647 -7.43 -25.88 2.65
CA LEU A 647 -7.44 -27.36 2.64
C LEU A 647 -8.02 -27.94 3.93
N GLY A 648 -7.92 -27.23 5.05
CA GLY A 648 -8.48 -27.66 6.33
C GLY A 648 -7.91 -26.89 7.51
N VAL A 649 -8.65 -26.91 8.62
CA VAL A 649 -8.26 -26.34 9.90
C VAL A 649 -8.62 -27.30 11.02
N VAL A 650 -7.61 -27.66 11.82
CA VAL A 650 -7.75 -28.55 12.97
C VAL A 650 -7.32 -27.82 14.23
N GLN A 651 -8.03 -28.04 15.33
CA GLN A 651 -7.68 -27.49 16.64
C GLN A 651 -7.86 -28.55 17.72
N ALA A 652 -6.97 -28.53 18.70
CA ALA A 652 -7.08 -29.34 19.90
C ALA A 652 -8.23 -28.85 20.79
N PRO A 653 -8.95 -29.74 21.51
CA PRO A 653 -9.97 -29.34 22.47
C PRO A 653 -9.44 -28.49 23.63
N SER A 654 -8.14 -28.58 23.93
CA SER A 654 -7.46 -27.77 24.95
C SER A 654 -7.05 -26.38 24.48
N ALA A 655 -7.27 -26.04 23.20
CA ALA A 655 -6.92 -24.73 22.66
C ALA A 655 -7.72 -23.64 23.37
N PRO A 656 -7.05 -22.61 23.94
CA PRO A 656 -7.75 -21.53 24.64
C PRO A 656 -8.55 -20.68 23.63
N PRO A 657 -9.71 -20.11 24.02
CA PRO A 657 -10.32 -19.06 23.23
C PRO A 657 -9.35 -17.88 23.12
N VAL A 658 -9.32 -17.25 21.95
CA VAL A 658 -8.49 -16.08 21.67
C VAL A 658 -9.36 -14.85 21.75
N GLN A 659 -8.99 -13.94 22.63
CA GLN A 659 -9.52 -12.59 22.70
C GLN A 659 -8.31 -11.64 22.78
N LEU A 660 -8.21 -10.71 21.83
CA LEU A 660 -7.17 -9.68 21.92
C LEU A 660 -7.56 -8.65 23.00
N PRO A 661 -6.61 -7.99 23.69
CA PRO A 661 -6.92 -7.18 24.87
C PRO A 661 -7.88 -5.99 24.64
N ALA A 662 -8.01 -5.51 23.41
CA ALA A 662 -8.91 -4.41 23.03
C ALA A 662 -10.27 -4.89 22.46
N GLU A 663 -10.48 -6.20 22.36
CA GLU A 663 -11.71 -6.79 21.81
C GLU A 663 -12.77 -7.01 22.89
N ALA A 664 -14.03 -6.80 22.54
CA ALA A 664 -15.15 -7.09 23.43
C ALA A 664 -15.27 -8.61 23.69
N PRO A 665 -15.80 -9.07 24.84
CA PRO A 665 -15.88 -10.49 25.17
C PRO A 665 -16.58 -11.35 24.10
N GLU A 666 -17.60 -10.81 23.44
CA GLU A 666 -18.33 -11.45 22.34
C GLU A 666 -17.51 -11.67 21.06
N MET A 667 -16.36 -11.00 20.93
CA MET A 667 -15.43 -11.19 19.81
C MET A 667 -14.44 -12.33 20.06
N ALA A 668 -14.48 -12.96 21.23
CA ALA A 668 -13.66 -14.13 21.52
C ALA A 668 -13.90 -15.22 20.47
N ARG A 669 -12.80 -15.69 19.88
CA ARG A 669 -12.82 -16.63 18.76
C ARG A 669 -12.03 -17.89 19.08
N SER A 670 -12.36 -19.00 18.42
CA SER A 670 -11.52 -20.19 18.50
C SER A 670 -10.19 -19.95 17.78
N VAL A 671 -9.15 -20.72 18.14
CA VAL A 671 -7.86 -20.66 17.44
C VAL A 671 -8.02 -21.00 15.95
N GLY A 672 -8.94 -21.91 15.59
CA GLY A 672 -9.25 -22.19 14.19
C GLY A 672 -9.85 -20.99 13.44
N GLN A 673 -10.74 -20.21 14.08
CA GLN A 673 -11.27 -18.98 13.49
C GLN A 673 -10.16 -17.93 13.32
N LEU A 674 -9.28 -17.80 14.32
CA LEU A 674 -8.12 -16.92 14.24
C LEU A 674 -7.21 -17.27 13.05
N LEU A 675 -6.85 -18.55 12.89
CA LEU A 675 -6.00 -19.00 11.77
C LEU A 675 -6.64 -18.68 10.42
N ARG A 676 -7.95 -18.94 10.28
CA ARG A 676 -8.72 -18.58 9.07
C ARG A 676 -8.64 -17.08 8.81
N ASP A 677 -8.94 -16.25 9.80
CA ASP A 677 -8.93 -14.80 9.64
C ASP A 677 -7.55 -14.28 9.25
N PHE A 678 -6.50 -14.88 9.81
CA PHE A 678 -5.12 -14.51 9.50
C PHE A 678 -4.69 -14.95 8.08
N VAL A 679 -5.10 -16.12 7.61
CA VAL A 679 -4.89 -16.52 6.20
C VAL A 679 -5.58 -15.54 5.25
N LEU A 680 -6.83 -15.14 5.56
CA LEU A 680 -7.56 -14.16 4.76
C LEU A 680 -6.88 -12.78 4.81
N HIS A 681 -6.36 -12.38 5.98
CA HIS A 681 -5.56 -11.16 6.13
C HIS A 681 -4.33 -11.18 5.23
N LEU A 682 -3.53 -12.24 5.26
CA LEU A 682 -2.36 -12.37 4.37
C LEU A 682 -2.77 -12.33 2.88
N GLY A 683 -3.87 -12.99 2.51
CA GLY A 683 -4.37 -12.95 1.13
C GLY A 683 -4.86 -11.56 0.68
N ARG A 684 -5.35 -10.71 1.59
CA ARG A 684 -5.68 -9.30 1.28
C ARG A 684 -4.44 -8.45 1.03
N LEU A 685 -3.34 -8.76 1.70
CA LEU A 685 -2.07 -8.04 1.57
C LEU A 685 -1.28 -8.47 0.32
N ASP A 686 -1.44 -9.71 -0.12
CA ASP A 686 -0.72 -10.27 -1.27
C ASP A 686 -1.31 -9.73 -2.59
N PRO A 687 -0.55 -8.94 -3.39
CA PRO A 687 -1.03 -8.38 -4.64
C PRO A 687 -1.37 -9.44 -5.72
N THR A 688 -0.85 -10.66 -5.58
CA THR A 688 -1.04 -11.78 -6.52
C THR A 688 -2.25 -12.66 -6.19
N VAL A 689 -2.90 -12.46 -5.04
CA VAL A 689 -4.12 -13.20 -4.64
C VAL A 689 -5.34 -12.37 -4.97
N GLU A 690 -6.35 -12.99 -5.57
CA GLU A 690 -7.65 -12.36 -5.83
C GLU A 690 -8.69 -12.81 -4.79
N ARG A 691 -8.73 -14.12 -4.53
CA ARG A 691 -9.78 -14.77 -3.73
C ARG A 691 -9.20 -15.89 -2.87
N ALA A 692 -9.92 -16.25 -1.80
CA ALA A 692 -9.69 -17.49 -1.07
C ALA A 692 -10.90 -18.40 -1.18
N CYS A 693 -10.71 -19.70 -1.42
CA CYS A 693 -11.80 -20.64 -1.61
C CYS A 693 -11.55 -21.92 -0.82
N GLY A 694 -12.57 -22.69 -0.52
CA GLY A 694 -12.42 -24.00 0.11
C GLY A 694 -13.58 -24.92 -0.23
N VAL A 695 -13.38 -26.22 -0.05
CA VAL A 695 -14.47 -27.20 -0.15
C VAL A 695 -14.72 -27.78 1.24
N THR A 696 -15.69 -27.19 1.93
CA THR A 696 -16.07 -27.55 3.30
C THR A 696 -17.08 -28.71 3.33
N ARG A 697 -17.61 -29.03 4.50
CA ARG A 697 -18.70 -30.00 4.71
C ARG A 697 -19.67 -29.51 5.79
N CYS A 698 -20.88 -30.04 5.81
CA CYS A 698 -21.80 -29.85 6.92
C CYS A 698 -21.37 -30.73 8.11
N ARG A 699 -21.54 -30.21 9.34
CA ARG A 699 -21.20 -30.89 10.59
C ARG A 699 -22.44 -31.43 11.32
N ASP A 700 -23.58 -30.77 11.14
CA ASP A 700 -24.81 -31.05 11.88
C ASP A 700 -25.86 -31.76 10.99
N TYR A 701 -25.53 -32.02 9.73
CA TYR A 701 -26.42 -32.74 8.81
C TYR A 701 -26.47 -34.24 9.15
N SER A 702 -27.68 -34.79 9.20
CA SER A 702 -27.92 -36.22 9.32
C SER A 702 -28.84 -36.70 8.18
N PRO A 703 -28.41 -37.69 7.37
CA PRO A 703 -29.24 -38.22 6.29
C PRO A 703 -30.56 -38.79 6.83
N SER A 704 -31.69 -38.21 6.41
CA SER A 704 -33.00 -38.79 6.72
C SER A 704 -33.23 -40.09 5.93
N ARG A 705 -33.96 -41.04 6.52
CA ARG A 705 -34.31 -42.32 5.85
C ARG A 705 -35.45 -42.20 4.83
N SER A 706 -36.07 -41.02 4.66
CA SER A 706 -37.25 -40.82 3.82
C SER A 706 -37.10 -39.61 2.90
N GLY A 707 -37.24 -39.81 1.58
CA GLY A 707 -37.16 -38.76 0.56
C GLY A 707 -35.88 -38.82 -0.29
N SER A 708 -35.73 -37.87 -1.23
CA SER A 708 -34.48 -37.73 -2.01
C SER A 708 -33.39 -37.13 -1.13
N ALA A 709 -32.43 -37.96 -0.72
CA ALA A 709 -31.33 -37.58 0.18
C ALA A 709 -30.53 -36.36 -0.33
N ARG A 710 -30.40 -36.21 -1.66
CA ARG A 710 -29.75 -35.06 -2.27
C ARG A 710 -30.54 -33.76 -2.06
N ALA A 711 -31.86 -33.78 -2.30
CA ALA A 711 -32.69 -32.60 -2.16
C ALA A 711 -32.80 -32.12 -0.69
N THR A 712 -32.74 -33.05 0.27
CA THR A 712 -32.68 -32.69 1.69
C THR A 712 -31.35 -32.06 2.07
N TYR A 713 -30.23 -32.56 1.51
CA TYR A 713 -28.91 -31.99 1.73
C TYR A 713 -28.77 -30.59 1.10
N GLU A 714 -29.22 -30.40 -0.14
CA GLU A 714 -29.25 -29.10 -0.82
C GLU A 714 -30.03 -28.06 -0.01
N ARG A 715 -31.18 -28.45 0.56
CA ARG A 715 -31.97 -27.56 1.44
C ARG A 715 -31.25 -27.22 2.74
N HIS A 716 -30.55 -28.17 3.34
CA HIS A 716 -29.75 -27.94 4.56
C HIS A 716 -28.61 -26.97 4.29
N VAL A 717 -27.87 -27.16 3.19
CA VAL A 717 -26.80 -26.25 2.77
C VAL A 717 -27.35 -24.85 2.47
N ALA A 718 -28.45 -24.76 1.74
CA ALA A 718 -29.10 -23.48 1.44
C ALA A 718 -29.61 -22.74 2.68
N ALA A 719 -29.91 -23.45 3.79
CA ALA A 719 -30.28 -22.81 5.05
C ALA A 719 -29.09 -22.12 5.74
N CYS A 720 -27.84 -22.51 5.44
CA CYS A 720 -26.61 -21.90 5.95
C CYS A 720 -26.53 -21.78 7.48
N THR A 721 -27.23 -22.65 8.22
CA THR A 721 -27.27 -22.64 9.70
C THR A 721 -26.31 -23.65 10.33
N ASP A 722 -25.78 -24.57 9.54
CA ASP A 722 -24.84 -25.60 9.96
C ASP A 722 -23.53 -25.01 10.50
N ALA A 723 -23.01 -25.56 11.60
CA ALA A 723 -21.79 -25.05 12.23
C ALA A 723 -20.56 -25.08 11.30
N GLY A 724 -20.46 -26.06 10.39
CA GLY A 724 -19.40 -26.12 9.39
C GLY A 724 -19.49 -25.01 8.36
N LEU A 725 -20.71 -24.62 7.96
CA LEU A 725 -20.95 -23.52 7.02
C LEU A 725 -20.79 -22.16 7.69
N ARG A 726 -21.30 -22.00 8.92
CA ARG A 726 -21.17 -20.77 9.72
C ARG A 726 -19.72 -20.43 10.06
N PHE A 727 -18.86 -21.44 10.21
CA PHE A 727 -17.42 -21.20 10.28
C PHE A 727 -16.89 -20.44 9.06
N HIS A 728 -17.55 -20.47 7.91
CA HIS A 728 -17.14 -19.70 6.75
C HIS A 728 -17.99 -18.45 6.51
N SER A 729 -19.32 -18.59 6.53
CA SER A 729 -20.25 -17.51 6.19
C SER A 729 -20.24 -16.36 7.20
N ASP A 730 -20.10 -16.64 8.50
CA ASP A 730 -19.98 -15.60 9.54
C ASP A 730 -18.70 -14.74 9.36
N ALA A 731 -17.72 -15.25 8.61
CA ALA A 731 -16.48 -14.56 8.25
C ALA A 731 -16.52 -13.93 6.85
N GLY A 732 -17.70 -13.85 6.24
CA GLY A 732 -17.91 -13.20 4.94
C GLY A 732 -17.75 -14.11 3.73
N ALA A 733 -17.67 -15.44 3.89
CA ALA A 733 -17.69 -16.34 2.74
C ALA A 733 -19.06 -16.39 2.09
N SER A 734 -19.11 -16.38 0.77
CA SER A 734 -20.26 -16.87 0.02
C SER A 734 -20.24 -18.41 0.03
N VAL A 735 -21.40 -19.00 0.30
CA VAL A 735 -21.60 -20.45 0.17
C VAL A 735 -22.09 -20.72 -1.24
N GLY A 736 -21.27 -21.44 -2.01
CA GLY A 736 -21.47 -21.71 -3.42
C GLY A 736 -22.06 -23.10 -3.69
N GLU A 737 -21.62 -23.69 -4.79
CA GLU A 737 -22.16 -24.95 -5.32
C GLU A 737 -21.75 -26.18 -4.48
N LEU A 738 -22.56 -27.23 -4.59
CA LEU A 738 -22.17 -28.56 -4.11
C LEU A 738 -21.12 -29.15 -5.05
N VAL A 739 -20.10 -29.78 -4.49
CA VAL A 739 -19.05 -30.49 -5.23
C VAL A 739 -19.31 -31.99 -5.12
N PRO A 740 -19.94 -32.64 -6.12
CA PRO A 740 -20.34 -34.03 -6.03
C PRO A 740 -19.12 -34.96 -5.99
N GLY A 741 -19.13 -35.93 -5.07
CA GLY A 741 -18.07 -36.94 -4.99
C GLY A 741 -16.73 -36.42 -4.48
N TYR A 742 -16.67 -35.18 -3.96
CA TYR A 742 -15.44 -34.61 -3.43
C TYR A 742 -14.85 -35.44 -2.27
N ARG A 743 -15.69 -36.02 -1.40
CA ARG A 743 -15.29 -36.97 -0.35
C ARG A 743 -16.13 -38.25 -0.42
N PRO A 744 -15.83 -39.23 -1.29
CA PRO A 744 -16.71 -40.39 -1.52
C PRO A 744 -17.04 -41.24 -0.29
N ARG A 745 -16.18 -41.20 0.75
CA ARG A 745 -16.37 -41.92 2.02
C ARG A 745 -17.16 -41.12 3.08
N ASP A 746 -17.51 -39.87 2.83
CA ASP A 746 -18.31 -39.03 3.73
C ASP A 746 -19.80 -39.33 3.54
N PHE A 747 -20.25 -40.48 4.06
CA PHE A 747 -21.63 -40.93 3.91
C PHE A 747 -22.64 -40.00 4.60
N GLU A 748 -22.22 -39.28 5.66
CA GLU A 748 -23.05 -38.27 6.32
C GLU A 748 -23.43 -37.15 5.36
N ASN A 749 -22.48 -36.65 4.56
CA ASN A 749 -22.73 -35.61 3.55
C ASN A 749 -23.01 -36.18 2.15
N LEU A 750 -23.33 -37.47 2.05
CA LEU A 750 -23.62 -38.16 0.79
C LEU A 750 -22.50 -38.04 -0.26
N GLY A 751 -21.26 -37.88 0.21
CA GLY A 751 -20.07 -37.67 -0.61
C GLY A 751 -19.87 -36.26 -1.18
N PHE A 752 -20.78 -35.32 -0.92
CA PHE A 752 -20.67 -33.94 -1.39
C PHE A 752 -19.70 -33.11 -0.54
N GLY A 753 -18.94 -32.26 -1.22
CA GLY A 753 -18.35 -31.06 -0.63
C GLY A 753 -19.28 -29.85 -0.82
N VAL A 754 -19.02 -28.78 -0.08
CA VAL A 754 -19.68 -27.48 -0.27
C VAL A 754 -18.62 -26.42 -0.56
N MET A 755 -18.69 -25.77 -1.72
CA MET A 755 -17.76 -24.72 -2.05
C MET A 755 -18.04 -23.46 -1.23
N VAL A 756 -17.00 -22.84 -0.70
CA VAL A 756 -17.05 -21.54 -0.01
C VAL A 756 -16.00 -20.61 -0.60
N CYS A 757 -16.35 -19.36 -0.82
CA CYS A 757 -15.48 -18.38 -1.46
C CYS A 757 -15.45 -17.06 -0.67
N TYR A 758 -14.27 -16.48 -0.52
CA TYR A 758 -14.02 -15.20 0.11
C TYR A 758 -13.49 -14.23 -0.94
N GLU A 759 -14.20 -13.12 -1.13
CA GLU A 759 -13.69 -11.97 -1.87
C GLU A 759 -12.69 -11.22 -0.98
N LEU A 760 -11.42 -11.22 -1.36
CA LEU A 760 -10.36 -10.59 -0.56
C LEU A 760 -10.14 -9.15 -0.98
N LYS A 761 -10.23 -8.88 -2.29
CA LYS A 761 -10.13 -7.56 -2.87
C LYS A 761 -11.50 -7.23 -3.42
N ARG A 762 -12.03 -6.06 -3.07
CA ARG A 762 -13.21 -5.56 -3.76
C ARG A 762 -12.75 -5.24 -5.17
N ASP A 763 -13.21 -5.99 -6.15
CA ASP A 763 -13.12 -5.54 -7.54
C ASP A 763 -13.71 -4.13 -7.58
N ALA A 764 -13.01 -3.19 -8.22
CA ALA A 764 -13.57 -1.90 -8.65
C ALA A 764 -14.69 -2.07 -9.71
N VAL A 765 -15.25 -3.28 -9.82
CA VAL A 765 -16.30 -3.68 -10.74
C VAL A 765 -17.40 -4.33 -9.89
N LEU A 766 -18.49 -3.60 -9.74
CA LEU A 766 -19.80 -3.96 -9.14
C LEU A 766 -19.95 -3.70 -7.62
N GLY A 767 -20.65 -2.61 -7.33
CA GLY A 767 -21.19 -2.31 -6.01
C GLY A 767 -22.07 -3.43 -5.46
N THR A 768 -21.93 -3.65 -4.15
CA THR A 768 -22.94 -4.12 -3.20
C THR A 768 -24.08 -4.98 -3.74
N ARG A 769 -24.10 -6.25 -3.29
CA ARG A 769 -25.34 -6.82 -2.75
C ARG A 769 -25.07 -7.68 -1.52
N ALA A 770 -25.35 -7.09 -0.37
CA ALA A 770 -25.71 -7.79 0.84
C ALA A 770 -27.05 -8.53 0.66
N ALA A 771 -27.16 -9.66 1.34
CA ALA A 771 -28.38 -10.33 1.81
C ALA A 771 -29.61 -10.37 0.86
N ILE A 772 -29.86 -11.54 0.26
CA ILE A 772 -31.23 -11.94 -0.09
C ILE A 772 -31.52 -13.28 0.58
N GLY A 773 -32.32 -13.19 1.64
CA GLY A 773 -33.00 -14.33 2.23
C GLY A 773 -34.04 -14.91 1.26
N CYS A 774 -34.27 -16.19 1.47
CA CYS A 774 -35.27 -17.03 0.82
C CYS A 774 -36.68 -16.39 0.79
N SER A 775 -37.28 -16.26 -0.39
CA SER A 775 -38.73 -16.43 -0.56
C SER A 775 -39.08 -16.82 -2.00
N SER A 776 -39.82 -17.91 -2.13
CA SER A 776 -40.35 -18.46 -3.36
C SER A 776 -41.65 -17.78 -3.82
N THR A 777 -41.99 -18.03 -5.10
CA THR A 777 -43.31 -17.99 -5.77
C THR A 777 -43.69 -16.77 -6.62
N GLY A 778 -44.18 -17.05 -7.83
CA GLY A 778 -45.19 -16.22 -8.52
C GLY A 778 -44.87 -15.78 -9.95
N ALA A 779 -45.24 -16.59 -10.94
CA ALA A 779 -45.28 -16.23 -12.36
C ALA A 779 -46.51 -15.35 -12.71
N SER A 780 -46.38 -14.37 -13.63
CA SER A 780 -47.30 -14.17 -14.77
C SER A 780 -46.98 -12.91 -15.62
N THR A 781 -46.73 -13.14 -16.91
CA THR A 781 -47.17 -12.43 -18.13
C THR A 781 -47.89 -11.06 -18.06
N GLY A 782 -47.56 -10.14 -18.99
CA GLY A 782 -48.60 -9.34 -19.68
C GLY A 782 -48.33 -7.87 -20.04
N ARG A 783 -47.90 -7.64 -21.30
CA ARG A 783 -48.21 -6.54 -22.25
C ARG A 783 -48.85 -5.19 -21.80
N ALA A 784 -48.15 -4.11 -22.22
CA ALA A 784 -48.55 -3.02 -23.14
C ALA A 784 -49.89 -2.26 -22.98
N GLY A 785 -49.81 -0.92 -23.05
CA GLY A 785 -50.91 -0.05 -23.44
C GLY A 785 -50.63 1.43 -23.17
N ALA A 786 -50.60 2.24 -24.23
CA ALA A 786 -50.21 3.65 -24.26
C ALA A 786 -51.42 4.61 -24.28
N VAL A 787 -51.09 5.92 -24.29
CA VAL A 787 -51.74 7.03 -25.03
C VAL A 787 -52.49 8.10 -24.20
N ALA A 788 -51.80 9.24 -24.07
CA ALA A 788 -52.11 10.64 -24.46
C ALA A 788 -53.43 11.37 -24.07
N GLY A 789 -53.27 12.68 -23.80
CA GLY A 789 -54.30 13.70 -24.05
C GLY A 789 -54.22 14.96 -23.18
N ALA A 790 -53.59 16.03 -23.67
CA ALA A 790 -53.83 17.44 -23.27
C ALA A 790 -54.96 18.04 -24.16
N PRO A 791 -55.30 19.36 -24.22
CA PRO A 791 -54.80 20.57 -23.53
C PRO A 791 -55.90 21.65 -23.20
N THR A 792 -55.48 22.92 -23.04
CA THR A 792 -56.18 24.25 -23.13
C THR A 792 -56.70 24.87 -21.82
N GLU A 793 -56.75 26.19 -21.55
CA GLU A 793 -56.19 27.48 -22.03
C GLU A 793 -56.72 28.56 -21.02
N GLY A 794 -56.07 29.75 -20.88
CA GLY A 794 -56.82 31.01 -20.60
C GLY A 794 -56.57 31.84 -19.32
N SER A 795 -55.61 32.77 -19.41
CA SER A 795 -55.62 34.23 -19.10
C SER A 795 -56.31 34.89 -17.86
N ALA A 796 -55.52 35.78 -17.20
CA ALA A 796 -55.81 37.18 -16.79
C ALA A 796 -55.91 37.61 -15.30
N VAL A 797 -54.87 38.38 -14.88
CA VAL A 797 -54.84 39.69 -14.16
C VAL A 797 -55.57 39.90 -12.80
N GLY A 798 -54.81 40.35 -11.77
CA GLY A 798 -55.26 41.46 -10.90
C GLY A 798 -55.04 41.41 -9.38
N THR A 799 -54.02 42.15 -8.90
CA THR A 799 -53.96 42.92 -7.61
C THR A 799 -53.78 42.20 -6.25
N ALA A 800 -53.23 42.96 -5.29
CA ALA A 800 -52.31 42.54 -4.24
C ALA A 800 -52.89 42.37 -2.81
N HIS A 801 -52.29 41.39 -2.09
CA HIS A 801 -52.01 41.20 -0.63
C HIS A 801 -53.13 41.40 0.43
N PRO A 802 -53.11 40.73 1.62
CA PRO A 802 -52.02 39.98 2.30
C PRO A 802 -52.42 38.65 2.99
N SER A 803 -51.42 37.92 3.52
CA SER A 803 -51.50 36.87 4.57
C SER A 803 -52.20 35.54 4.23
N ALA A 804 -51.41 34.48 4.01
CA ALA A 804 -51.87 33.09 4.16
C ALA A 804 -50.73 32.13 4.54
N ALA A 805 -51.13 31.10 5.29
CA ALA A 805 -50.40 29.95 5.81
C ALA A 805 -49.36 29.31 4.86
N PRO A 806 -48.39 28.53 5.40
CA PRO A 806 -47.41 27.82 4.59
C PRO A 806 -48.13 26.88 3.61
N SER A 807 -48.02 27.21 2.33
CA SER A 807 -48.41 26.37 1.20
C SER A 807 -47.61 25.06 1.28
N GLU A 808 -48.31 23.93 1.38
CA GLU A 808 -47.73 22.61 1.16
C GLU A 808 -47.00 22.60 -0.20
N ALA A 809 -45.71 22.24 -0.17
CA ALA A 809 -44.95 21.97 -1.38
C ALA A 809 -45.55 20.74 -2.10
N PRO A 810 -45.58 20.70 -3.43
CA PRO A 810 -46.13 19.58 -4.17
C PRO A 810 -45.37 18.31 -3.81
N SER A 811 -46.09 17.23 -3.49
CA SER A 811 -45.49 15.91 -3.27
C SER A 811 -44.88 15.41 -4.58
N GLU A 812 -43.61 15.74 -4.83
CA GLU A 812 -42.84 15.11 -5.90
C GLU A 812 -42.78 13.60 -5.61
N LYS A 813 -43.23 12.77 -6.58
CA LYS A 813 -43.23 11.32 -6.44
C LYS A 813 -41.80 10.79 -6.26
N LEU A 814 -41.63 9.87 -5.32
CA LEU A 814 -40.37 9.14 -5.12
C LEU A 814 -40.00 8.32 -6.36
N PRO A 815 -38.70 8.13 -6.66
CA PRO A 815 -38.26 7.37 -7.82
C PRO A 815 -38.60 5.89 -7.62
N THR A 816 -39.18 5.27 -8.65
CA THR A 816 -39.65 3.87 -8.67
C THR A 816 -38.76 2.96 -9.51
N SER A 817 -37.78 3.53 -10.20
CA SER A 817 -36.78 2.80 -10.99
C SER A 817 -35.39 3.38 -10.83
N LEU A 818 -34.35 2.57 -11.12
CA LEU A 818 -32.96 3.03 -11.13
C LEU A 818 -32.77 4.24 -12.06
N ALA A 819 -33.43 4.26 -13.22
CA ALA A 819 -33.33 5.37 -14.16
C ALA A 819 -33.87 6.69 -13.56
N GLU A 820 -34.96 6.62 -12.79
CA GLU A 820 -35.53 7.78 -12.09
C GLU A 820 -34.64 8.24 -10.93
N SER A 821 -34.03 7.30 -10.18
CA SER A 821 -33.07 7.62 -9.12
C SER A 821 -31.83 8.31 -9.68
N VAL A 822 -31.28 7.80 -10.79
CA VAL A 822 -30.13 8.40 -11.47
C VAL A 822 -30.49 9.79 -11.99
N ALA A 823 -31.66 9.98 -12.59
CA ALA A 823 -32.12 11.30 -13.04
C ALA A 823 -32.25 12.30 -11.87
N MET A 824 -32.70 11.84 -10.71
CA MET A 824 -32.79 12.66 -9.50
C MET A 824 -31.41 13.11 -9.00
N VAL A 825 -30.45 12.19 -8.92
CA VAL A 825 -29.07 12.50 -8.48
C VAL A 825 -28.39 13.46 -9.45
N ARG A 826 -28.50 13.20 -10.76
CA ARG A 826 -28.00 14.12 -11.81
C ARG A 826 -28.54 15.53 -11.65
N ALA A 827 -29.86 15.66 -11.48
CA ALA A 827 -30.51 16.95 -11.32
C ALA A 827 -30.08 17.69 -10.04
N ALA A 828 -29.70 16.95 -8.98
CA ALA A 828 -29.15 17.54 -7.78
C ALA A 828 -27.72 18.04 -7.99
N ILE A 829 -26.89 17.29 -8.72
CA ILE A 829 -25.50 17.65 -9.03
C ILE A 829 -25.43 18.84 -10.02
N ASP A 830 -26.30 18.87 -11.02
CA ASP A 830 -26.39 19.97 -11.99
C ASP A 830 -26.72 21.32 -11.33
N ARG A 831 -27.33 21.31 -10.13
CA ARG A 831 -27.61 22.52 -9.34
C ARG A 831 -26.42 23.03 -8.54
N LEU A 832 -25.39 22.19 -8.33
CA LEU A 832 -24.19 22.53 -7.56
C LEU A 832 -23.07 23.08 -8.43
N SER A 833 -23.07 22.72 -9.71
CA SER A 833 -22.01 23.11 -10.65
C SER A 833 -22.07 24.62 -10.94
N TYR A 834 -20.96 25.33 -10.67
CA TYR A 834 -20.82 26.76 -10.97
C TYR A 834 -20.72 26.97 -12.49
N GLY A 835 -21.85 27.03 -13.18
CA GLY A 835 -21.91 27.41 -14.60
C GLY A 835 -22.99 26.69 -15.38
N GLY A 836 -24.23 27.19 -15.33
CA GLY A 836 -25.31 26.87 -16.27
C GLY A 836 -25.85 25.44 -16.22
N SER A 837 -27.14 25.30 -15.93
CA SER A 837 -27.87 24.02 -15.96
C SER A 837 -27.93 23.42 -17.37
N ASN A 838 -26.97 22.56 -17.75
CA ASN A 838 -27.08 21.56 -18.84
C ASN A 838 -25.79 20.74 -19.02
N ARG A 839 -25.32 20.02 -17.99
CA ARG A 839 -24.27 19.00 -18.17
C ARG A 839 -24.85 17.81 -18.95
N GLN A 840 -24.21 17.41 -20.06
CA GLN A 840 -24.53 16.13 -20.70
C GLN A 840 -23.81 15.01 -19.93
N TRP A 841 -24.59 14.12 -19.33
CA TRP A 841 -24.06 12.99 -18.56
C TRP A 841 -23.79 11.80 -19.47
N SER A 842 -22.52 11.41 -19.61
CA SER A 842 -22.12 10.17 -20.27
C SER A 842 -22.26 8.96 -19.33
N SER A 843 -22.16 7.75 -19.87
CA SER A 843 -22.09 6.53 -19.03
C SER A 843 -20.85 6.51 -18.14
N ILE A 844 -19.78 7.20 -18.55
CA ILE A 844 -18.53 7.34 -17.78
C ILE A 844 -18.76 8.29 -16.60
N ASP A 845 -19.41 9.44 -16.81
CA ASP A 845 -19.73 10.40 -15.73
C ASP A 845 -20.61 9.77 -14.63
N LEU A 846 -21.49 8.85 -15.00
CA LEU A 846 -22.37 8.15 -14.06
C LEU A 846 -21.65 7.08 -13.23
N GLN A 847 -20.49 6.63 -13.69
CA GLN A 847 -19.66 5.64 -13.00
C GLN A 847 -18.46 6.28 -12.30
N ALA A 848 -18.05 7.49 -12.70
CA ALA A 848 -17.04 8.29 -12.05
C ALA A 848 -17.46 8.65 -10.63
N SER A 849 -16.47 8.79 -9.75
CA SER A 849 -16.73 9.25 -8.41
C SER A 849 -17.25 10.69 -8.42
N LEU A 850 -18.15 11.03 -7.50
CA LEU A 850 -18.72 12.36 -7.35
C LEU A 850 -17.63 13.42 -7.09
N MET A 851 -16.49 13.02 -6.54
CA MET A 851 -15.31 13.88 -6.36
C MET A 851 -14.57 14.15 -7.67
N GLU A 852 -14.51 13.19 -8.60
CA GLU A 852 -13.95 13.38 -9.96
C GLU A 852 -14.84 14.28 -10.83
N LEU A 853 -16.09 14.51 -10.42
CA LEU A 853 -16.99 15.46 -11.06
C LEU A 853 -16.74 16.91 -10.63
N GLY A 854 -15.72 17.16 -9.78
CA GLY A 854 -15.34 18.50 -9.31
C GLY A 854 -16.12 19.01 -8.10
N LEU A 855 -16.83 18.13 -7.38
CA LEU A 855 -17.56 18.50 -6.16
C LEU A 855 -16.61 18.57 -4.95
N ASP A 856 -16.65 19.67 -4.21
CA ASP A 856 -15.93 19.83 -2.96
C ASP A 856 -16.76 19.34 -1.74
N SER A 857 -16.19 19.40 -0.53
CA SER A 857 -16.87 18.96 0.70
C SER A 857 -18.16 19.73 1.01
N LEU A 858 -18.24 21.00 0.61
CA LEU A 858 -19.42 21.83 0.81
C LEU A 858 -20.51 21.44 -0.20
N ASP A 859 -20.13 21.16 -1.44
CA ASP A 859 -21.03 20.71 -2.49
C ASP A 859 -21.56 19.30 -2.22
N VAL A 860 -20.75 18.40 -1.65
CA VAL A 860 -21.21 17.09 -1.17
C VAL A 860 -22.28 17.23 -0.08
N THR A 861 -22.09 18.16 0.85
CA THR A 861 -23.09 18.42 1.91
C THR A 861 -24.39 18.96 1.30
N LYS A 862 -24.30 19.94 0.40
CA LYS A 862 -25.46 20.48 -0.33
C LYS A 862 -26.14 19.44 -1.22
N LEU A 863 -25.39 18.52 -1.82
CA LEU A 863 -25.91 17.41 -2.61
C LEU A 863 -26.80 16.52 -1.75
N VAL A 864 -26.28 16.07 -0.60
CA VAL A 864 -27.03 15.21 0.33
C VAL A 864 -28.24 15.94 0.88
N ASP A 865 -28.12 17.22 1.23
CA ASP A 865 -29.26 18.03 1.69
C ASP A 865 -30.33 18.17 0.60
N THR A 866 -29.93 18.38 -0.66
CA THR A 866 -30.85 18.47 -1.81
C THR A 866 -31.57 17.15 -2.05
N LEU A 867 -30.86 16.02 -1.95
CA LEU A 867 -31.46 14.70 -2.05
C LEU A 867 -32.39 14.41 -0.88
N ASN A 868 -31.99 14.75 0.34
CA ASN A 868 -32.80 14.58 1.54
C ASN A 868 -34.06 15.43 1.52
N GLN A 869 -34.04 16.64 0.94
CA GLN A 869 -35.26 17.44 0.76
C GLN A 869 -36.33 16.70 -0.06
N ARG A 870 -35.92 15.88 -1.03
CA ARG A 870 -36.83 15.06 -1.85
C ARG A 870 -37.17 13.72 -1.22
N LEU A 871 -36.22 13.09 -0.54
CA LEU A 871 -36.37 11.74 -0.01
C LEU A 871 -36.96 11.70 1.41
N LYS A 872 -37.04 12.84 2.12
CA LYS A 872 -37.33 12.94 3.57
C LYS A 872 -38.53 12.13 4.05
N THR A 873 -39.55 11.95 3.21
CA THR A 873 -40.78 11.23 3.55
C THR A 873 -40.64 9.70 3.52
N ALA A 874 -39.55 9.17 2.94
CA ALA A 874 -39.28 7.72 2.84
C ALA A 874 -37.89 7.30 3.32
N LEU A 875 -36.87 8.15 3.19
CA LEU A 875 -35.49 7.84 3.55
C LEU A 875 -34.72 9.12 3.88
N THR A 876 -33.87 9.06 4.90
CA THR A 876 -32.87 10.12 5.16
C THR A 876 -31.49 9.54 4.91
N LEU A 877 -30.75 10.13 3.99
CA LEU A 877 -29.39 9.77 3.66
C LEU A 877 -28.41 10.45 4.62
N PRO A 878 -27.42 9.73 5.19
CA PRO A 878 -26.35 10.37 5.94
C PRO A 878 -25.46 11.20 4.99
N THR A 879 -24.81 12.23 5.51
CA THR A 879 -23.81 13.01 4.76
C THR A 879 -22.65 12.16 4.26
N THR A 880 -22.44 10.97 4.85
CA THR A 880 -21.42 10.01 4.43
C THR A 880 -21.84 9.13 3.24
N VAL A 881 -23.10 9.17 2.82
CA VAL A 881 -23.63 8.28 1.76
C VAL A 881 -22.83 8.39 0.46
N VAL A 882 -22.30 9.58 0.17
CA VAL A 882 -21.49 9.87 -1.02
C VAL A 882 -20.09 9.23 -0.96
N PHE A 883 -19.59 8.89 0.23
CA PHE A 883 -18.33 8.15 0.39
C PHE A 883 -18.56 6.63 0.38
N GLU A 884 -19.76 6.18 0.74
CA GLU A 884 -20.15 4.77 0.70
C GLU A 884 -20.58 4.35 -0.72
N TYR A 885 -21.20 5.29 -1.46
CA TYR A 885 -21.70 5.13 -2.82
C TYR A 885 -21.16 6.28 -3.68
N GLY A 886 -19.92 6.10 -4.13
CA GLY A 886 -19.09 7.14 -4.70
C GLY A 886 -19.57 7.73 -6.02
N CYS A 887 -20.49 7.11 -6.76
CA CYS A 887 -20.92 7.56 -8.09
C CYS A 887 -22.42 7.87 -8.15
N ALA A 888 -22.86 8.51 -9.24
CA ALA A 888 -24.25 8.94 -9.40
C ALA A 888 -25.25 7.78 -9.70
N ARG A 889 -24.76 6.61 -10.09
CA ARG A 889 -25.53 5.41 -10.43
C ARG A 889 -25.57 4.40 -9.31
#